data_AF-A0A814VV74-F1
#
_entry.id   AF-A0A814VV74-F1
#
_cell.length_a   1.000
_cell.length_b   1.000
_cell.length_c   1.000
_cell.angle_alpha   90.00
_cell.angle_beta   90.00
_cell.angle_gamma   90.00
#
_symmetry.space_group_name_H-M   'P 1'
#
loop_
_entity.id
_entity.type
_entity.pdbx_description
1 polymer ?
#
loop_
_entity_poly.entity_id
_entity_poly.type
_entity_poly.pdbx_seq_one_letter_code
_entity_poly.pdbx_strand_id
1 'polypeptide(L)'
;MQETIGDTTYNWTDVTSQFADLCHHLPIGEVVRDKDFTLFEAMTALELMDPKMDGGMSIKNHFHEQKQGNRILTLKQLIDKELLKITKFTSIELIHLFDQLLSTFHMWLDGHSLALTLFTCVYLHDITIIDDYHLRTICYTFIKLIDYIRERILLKAGLFEEEDFSGTLTYNFPFYRDIKDQTCLIDLKKSEDELNKRLRSLKHEADLNQLDIISTQQLIYRIKFLRLFYSLTLKFNEANEKTDEQTYLNSEEILKYLKQIDEILQLIRPSHVIEDEITNTDDNSQLNISQTLLTDISRAFDPYYNYRQLPPAFNRFIRQLILPSFVYTSLINICKQLRKMLEINDKRTLKQSFEFFLEYSTYEKPSLFIRSLLLLSYLPSIQGCLLSSRKIFGQILFTEQVKYEIRSFIVPPLLTLKYISIDNETLNYSENFFQRACVPFSNLFYSLCNNHARTREKLSNLLDEFSVLQDESEKLDQWLHKYLIQQIIQTNLSTINAQTLLLIEKTSYFFQFILHWTLLIMEYYLLMGFDLSLYSKRELYDVYFYFAQIILFTHINVYKTSKNILNTTVPFLVQLNQKQQINKNQINNPFIQQLNNLIQQHANDDPLIELSNENNSSQKKNKRKNLNGLLTTNNEYHEQELLLVNGHFSMSTAMHRCLKALDIERRLKFSSNDSNYFLRDEIRYRHRFLPFANLCAPPYMPHTDFLHIQHLSDNRYTASELYQDAINNFLQAKTYFENYLNRITTSKQYQQQMSNRTFTIGFTSLIDVESYIRIAKTNGIVLKLLLSGHKPDVKIDFDFSLHAHYPTLKL
;
A
#
# COMPACT_ATOMS: atom_id res chain seq x y z
N MET A 1 5.33 56.67 20.52
CA MET A 1 4.09 56.90 19.75
C MET A 1 2.94 56.22 20.45
N GLN A 2 1.76 56.85 20.47
CA GLN A 2 0.53 56.21 20.94
C GLN A 2 -0.21 55.61 19.74
N GLU A 3 -0.51 54.32 19.80
CA GLU A 3 -1.25 53.61 18.76
C GLU A 3 -2.38 52.81 19.41
N THR A 4 -3.60 52.98 18.90
CA THR A 4 -4.79 52.29 19.39
C THR A 4 -5.20 51.19 18.42
N ILE A 5 -5.13 49.93 18.87
CA ILE A 5 -5.55 48.76 18.09
C ILE A 5 -6.69 48.08 18.85
N GLY A 6 -7.89 48.10 18.27
CA GLY A 6 -9.12 47.67 18.95
C GLY A 6 -9.40 48.54 20.18
N ASP A 7 -9.64 47.90 21.33
CA ASP A 7 -9.87 48.58 22.62
C ASP A 7 -8.58 48.84 23.41
N THR A 8 -7.41 48.43 22.89
CA THR A 8 -6.12 48.54 23.58
C THR A 8 -5.26 49.68 23.03
N THR A 9 -4.82 50.59 23.91
CA THR A 9 -3.89 51.67 23.59
C THR A 9 -2.45 51.29 23.97
N TYR A 10 -1.57 51.21 22.97
CA TYR A 10 -0.15 50.90 23.14
C TYR A 10 0.70 52.18 23.17
N ASN A 11 1.64 52.24 24.11
CA ASN A 11 2.66 53.29 24.21
C ASN A 11 4.00 52.74 23.71
N TRP A 12 4.37 53.03 22.47
CA TRP A 12 5.61 52.56 21.87
C TRP A 12 6.79 53.50 22.17
N THR A 13 7.92 52.93 22.60
CA THR A 13 9.22 53.62 22.75
C THR A 13 10.22 53.05 21.74
N ASP A 14 10.88 53.93 20.98
CA ASP A 14 11.92 53.52 20.03
C ASP A 14 13.23 53.16 20.76
N VAL A 15 13.74 51.96 20.51
CA VAL A 15 14.97 51.40 21.11
C VAL A 15 16.04 51.08 20.06
N THR A 16 15.85 51.51 18.81
CA THR A 16 16.69 51.09 17.66
C THR A 16 18.17 51.47 17.84
N SER A 17 18.46 52.72 18.25
CA SER A 17 19.84 53.18 18.46
C SER A 17 20.51 52.47 19.64
N GLN A 18 19.80 52.33 20.76
CA GLN A 18 20.30 51.64 21.95
C GLN A 18 20.63 50.18 21.65
N PHE A 19 19.79 49.50 20.86
CA PHE A 19 20.02 48.11 20.46
C PHE A 19 21.22 47.97 19.51
N ALA A 20 21.37 48.88 18.53
CA ALA A 20 22.51 48.87 17.61
C ALA A 20 23.85 49.10 18.34
N ASP A 21 23.89 50.03 19.30
CA ASP A 21 25.07 50.29 20.13
C ASP A 21 25.48 49.05 20.95
N LEU A 22 24.51 48.33 21.53
CA LEU A 22 24.78 47.09 22.27
C LEU A 22 25.31 45.98 21.35
N CYS A 23 24.75 45.84 20.15
CA CYS A 23 25.22 44.86 19.15
C CYS A 23 26.65 45.13 18.70
N HIS A 24 27.11 46.39 18.65
CA HIS A 24 28.51 46.71 18.32
C HIS A 24 29.51 46.25 19.39
N HIS A 25 29.08 46.02 20.62
CA HIS A 25 29.92 45.47 21.68
C HIS A 25 30.01 43.95 21.64
N LEU A 26 29.22 43.27 20.79
CA LEU A 26 29.28 41.81 20.66
C LEU A 26 30.47 41.38 19.78
N PRO A 27 31.31 40.43 20.21
CA PRO A 27 32.39 39.91 19.39
C PRO A 27 31.86 38.98 18.29
N ILE A 28 32.66 38.83 17.23
CA ILE A 28 32.32 37.99 16.07
C ILE A 28 32.20 36.52 16.51
N GLY A 29 31.07 35.89 16.20
CA GLY A 29 30.78 34.50 16.54
C GLY A 29 29.94 34.31 17.80
N GLU A 30 29.66 35.37 18.56
CA GLU A 30 28.69 35.32 19.66
C GLU A 30 27.26 35.57 19.18
N VAL A 31 26.31 34.88 19.81
CA VAL A 31 24.88 35.01 19.56
C VAL A 31 24.18 35.16 20.89
N VAL A 32 23.48 36.28 21.09
CA VAL A 32 22.61 36.47 22.26
C VAL A 32 21.29 35.78 21.99
N ARG A 33 20.95 34.81 22.85
CA ARG A 33 19.68 34.07 22.79
C ARG A 33 19.28 33.64 24.19
N ASP A 34 18.03 33.22 24.33
CA ASP A 34 17.60 32.53 25.53
C ASP A 34 18.37 31.20 25.71
N LYS A 35 18.54 30.75 26.96
CA LYS A 35 19.26 29.51 27.27
C LYS A 35 18.58 28.29 26.67
N ASP A 36 17.24 28.30 26.63
CA ASP A 36 16.43 27.17 26.17
C ASP A 36 16.28 27.15 24.65
N PHE A 37 16.41 28.30 23.98
CA PHE A 37 16.29 28.39 22.51
C PHE A 37 17.50 27.77 21.80
N THR A 38 17.31 26.75 20.96
CA THR A 38 18.42 26.10 20.25
C THR A 38 18.65 26.68 18.85
N LEU A 39 19.90 26.70 18.38
CA LEU A 39 20.19 27.12 16.99
C LEU A 39 19.62 26.15 15.95
N PHE A 40 19.25 24.93 16.34
CA PHE A 40 18.53 23.99 15.47
C PHE A 40 17.11 24.49 15.17
N GLU A 41 16.41 25.07 16.14
CA GLU A 41 15.10 25.71 15.93
C GLU A 41 15.20 26.92 14.99
N ALA A 42 16.32 27.64 15.03
CA ALA A 42 16.56 28.76 14.10
C ALA A 42 16.68 28.31 12.63
N MET A 43 16.94 27.01 12.34
CA MET A 43 17.04 26.52 10.96
C MET A 43 15.71 26.55 10.19
N THR A 44 14.57 26.64 10.89
CA THR A 44 13.24 26.77 10.26
C THR A 44 12.77 28.23 10.17
N ALA A 45 13.57 29.18 10.65
CA ALA A 45 13.23 30.59 10.61
C ALA A 45 13.19 31.10 9.16
N LEU A 46 12.29 32.05 8.91
CA LEU A 46 12.24 32.75 7.63
C LEU A 46 13.09 34.00 7.64
N GLU A 47 13.67 34.29 6.48
CA GLU A 47 14.37 35.53 6.21
C GLU A 47 13.44 36.52 5.50
N LEU A 48 13.15 37.64 6.15
CA LEU A 48 12.37 38.72 5.54
C LEU A 48 13.17 39.35 4.40
N MET A 49 12.47 39.81 3.36
CA MET A 49 13.06 40.42 2.15
C MET A 49 13.89 39.49 1.26
N ASP A 50 14.04 38.21 1.61
CA ASP A 50 14.59 37.23 0.68
C ASP A 50 13.51 36.76 -0.33
N PRO A 51 13.74 36.84 -1.65
CA PRO A 51 12.73 36.48 -2.66
C PRO A 51 12.20 35.03 -2.60
N LYS A 52 12.97 34.10 -2.03
CA LYS A 52 12.62 32.67 -1.91
C LYS A 52 11.94 32.35 -0.58
N MET A 53 12.36 32.99 0.51
CA MET A 53 11.85 32.77 1.88
C MET A 53 10.62 33.63 2.19
N ASP A 54 10.55 34.84 1.63
CA ASP A 54 9.49 35.81 1.89
C ASP A 54 8.42 35.77 0.78
N GLY A 55 7.24 35.26 1.10
CA GLY A 55 6.11 35.28 0.16
C GLY A 55 5.55 36.67 -0.15
N GLY A 56 5.76 37.66 0.73
CA GLY A 56 5.41 39.05 0.47
C GLY A 56 6.16 39.61 -0.73
N MET A 57 7.40 39.17 -0.96
CA MET A 57 8.22 39.55 -2.11
C MET A 57 7.69 38.93 -3.43
N SER A 58 7.23 37.67 -3.39
CA SER A 58 6.63 37.01 -4.56
C SER A 58 5.30 37.64 -4.97
N ILE A 59 4.49 38.03 -4.00
CA ILE A 59 3.19 38.68 -4.20
C ILE A 59 3.32 40.00 -4.96
N LYS A 60 4.33 40.80 -4.60
CA LYS A 60 4.58 42.09 -5.25
C LYS A 60 4.84 41.92 -6.75
N ASN A 61 5.61 40.90 -7.15
CA ASN A 61 5.89 40.63 -8.56
C ASN A 61 4.64 40.15 -9.31
N HIS A 62 3.85 39.26 -8.70
CA HIS A 62 2.61 38.75 -9.29
C HIS A 62 1.59 39.86 -9.56
N PHE A 63 1.39 40.78 -8.61
CA PHE A 63 0.45 41.88 -8.80
C PHE A 63 0.98 42.97 -9.76
N HIS A 64 2.30 43.17 -9.83
CA HIS A 64 2.92 43.98 -10.89
C HIS A 64 2.62 43.42 -12.29
N GLU A 65 2.72 42.11 -12.48
CA GLU A 65 2.36 41.43 -13.74
C GLU A 65 0.88 41.55 -14.06
N GLN A 66 0.00 41.50 -13.05
CA GLN A 66 -1.44 41.64 -13.21
C GLN A 66 -1.95 43.10 -13.28
N LYS A 67 -1.06 44.11 -13.20
CA LYS A 67 -1.39 45.54 -13.10
C LYS A 67 -2.37 45.88 -11.97
N GLN A 68 -2.39 45.07 -10.92
CA GLN A 68 -3.18 45.31 -9.71
C GLN A 68 -2.24 45.87 -8.64
N GLY A 69 -2.72 46.71 -7.73
CA GLY A 69 -1.88 47.19 -6.62
C GLY A 69 -1.33 46.04 -5.75
N ASN A 70 -0.40 46.33 -4.84
CA ASN A 70 0.29 45.32 -4.00
C ASN A 70 -0.60 44.63 -2.93
N ARG A 71 -1.88 44.34 -3.19
CA ARG A 71 -2.80 43.77 -2.19
C ARG A 71 -3.71 42.69 -2.77
N ILE A 72 -3.71 41.54 -2.11
CA ILE A 72 -4.72 40.48 -2.29
C ILE A 72 -6.09 41.06 -1.91
N LEU A 73 -7.06 40.93 -2.80
CA LEU A 73 -8.43 41.38 -2.60
C LEU A 73 -9.27 40.27 -1.95
N THR A 74 -10.11 40.61 -0.98
CA THR A 74 -11.06 39.65 -0.41
C THR A 74 -12.21 39.40 -1.38
N LEU A 75 -12.93 38.28 -1.23
CA LEU A 75 -14.12 37.97 -2.04
C LEU A 75 -15.13 39.13 -2.07
N LYS A 76 -15.41 39.77 -0.93
CA LYS A 76 -16.30 40.95 -0.87
C LYS A 76 -15.78 42.13 -1.70
N GLN A 77 -14.47 42.40 -1.64
CA GLN A 77 -13.86 43.48 -2.41
C GLN A 77 -13.80 43.20 -3.92
N LEU A 78 -13.68 41.93 -4.32
CA LEU A 78 -13.73 41.54 -5.73
C LEU A 78 -15.14 41.75 -6.31
N ILE A 79 -16.15 41.48 -5.49
CA ILE A 79 -17.56 41.71 -5.81
C ILE A 79 -17.89 43.20 -5.90
N ASP A 80 -17.49 43.99 -4.89
CA ASP A 80 -17.73 45.44 -4.87
C ASP A 80 -17.08 46.16 -6.06
N LYS A 81 -16.01 45.58 -6.62
CA LYS A 81 -15.30 46.10 -7.80
C LYS A 81 -15.82 45.52 -9.12
N GLU A 82 -16.87 44.70 -9.10
CA GLU A 82 -17.44 44.00 -10.26
C GLU A 82 -16.40 43.17 -11.05
N LEU A 83 -15.37 42.67 -10.36
CA LEU A 83 -14.29 41.87 -10.97
C LEU A 83 -14.61 40.38 -11.00
N LEU A 84 -15.66 39.95 -10.29
CA LEU A 84 -16.19 38.59 -10.25
C LEU A 84 -17.70 38.60 -10.43
N LYS A 85 -18.18 37.68 -11.27
CA LYS A 85 -19.59 37.44 -11.50
C LYS A 85 -20.21 36.61 -10.36
N ILE A 86 -21.46 36.90 -10.00
CA ILE A 86 -22.19 36.20 -8.92
C ILE A 86 -23.49 35.57 -9.42
N THR A 87 -24.09 36.16 -10.47
CA THR A 87 -25.37 35.76 -11.05
C THR A 87 -25.25 35.51 -12.56
N LYS A 88 -26.17 34.71 -13.11
CA LYS A 88 -26.38 34.50 -14.56
C LYS A 88 -25.17 33.89 -15.29
N PHE A 89 -24.58 32.83 -14.74
CA PHE A 89 -23.47 32.16 -15.42
C PHE A 89 -23.93 31.45 -16.71
N THR A 90 -23.08 31.49 -17.74
CA THR A 90 -23.31 30.71 -18.96
C THR A 90 -22.88 29.25 -18.75
N SER A 91 -23.38 28.34 -19.59
CA SER A 91 -22.99 26.92 -19.50
C SER A 91 -21.48 26.71 -19.69
N ILE A 92 -20.85 27.53 -20.55
CA ILE A 92 -19.40 27.49 -20.84
C ILE A 92 -18.58 27.95 -19.64
N GLU A 93 -18.99 29.05 -19.03
CA GLU A 93 -18.38 29.60 -17.81
C GLU A 93 -18.41 28.58 -16.65
N LEU A 94 -19.57 27.93 -16.44
CA LEU A 94 -19.72 26.89 -15.41
C LEU A 94 -18.87 25.66 -15.70
N ILE A 95 -18.74 25.26 -16.97
CA ILE A 95 -17.84 24.16 -17.38
C ILE A 95 -16.40 24.50 -17.04
N HIS A 96 -15.94 25.71 -17.36
CA HIS A 96 -14.57 26.12 -17.08
C HIS A 96 -14.27 26.10 -15.57
N LEU A 97 -15.15 26.68 -14.76
CA LEU A 97 -15.04 26.66 -13.30
C LEU A 97 -15.03 25.24 -12.75
N PHE A 98 -15.91 24.37 -13.26
CA PHE A 98 -15.97 22.97 -12.85
C PHE A 98 -14.67 22.23 -13.17
N ASP A 99 -14.14 22.37 -14.39
CA ASP A 99 -12.93 21.66 -14.82
C ASP A 99 -11.69 22.17 -14.04
N GLN A 100 -11.63 23.45 -13.69
CA GLN A 100 -10.59 24.01 -12.81
C GLN A 100 -10.71 23.51 -11.35
N LEU A 101 -11.94 23.46 -10.81
CA LEU A 101 -12.20 22.88 -9.48
C LEU A 101 -11.83 21.39 -9.46
N LEU A 102 -12.16 20.64 -10.51
CA LEU A 102 -11.83 19.23 -10.61
C LEU A 102 -10.31 19.02 -10.74
N SER A 103 -9.61 19.88 -11.46
CA SER A 103 -8.15 19.83 -11.61
C SER A 103 -7.43 20.10 -10.28
N THR A 104 -7.85 21.13 -9.56
CA THR A 104 -7.32 21.43 -8.22
C THR A 104 -7.66 20.33 -7.21
N PHE A 105 -8.86 19.73 -7.31
CA PHE A 105 -9.25 18.57 -6.50
C PHE A 105 -8.37 17.35 -6.79
N HIS A 106 -8.07 17.08 -8.06
CA HIS A 106 -7.19 15.98 -8.43
C HIS A 106 -5.78 16.18 -7.89
N MET A 107 -5.22 17.40 -7.97
CA MET A 107 -3.92 17.72 -7.39
C MET A 107 -3.87 17.46 -5.87
N TRP A 108 -4.96 17.78 -5.16
CA TRP A 108 -5.07 17.47 -3.74
C TRP A 108 -5.07 15.95 -3.47
N LEU A 109 -5.76 15.16 -4.29
CA LEU A 109 -5.74 13.69 -4.18
C LEU A 109 -4.34 13.09 -4.43
N ASP A 110 -3.50 13.77 -5.21
CA ASP A 110 -2.10 13.38 -5.47
C ASP A 110 -1.15 13.80 -4.33
N GLY A 111 -1.64 14.48 -3.28
CA GLY A 111 -0.90 14.80 -2.07
C GLY A 111 -0.56 16.29 -1.87
N HIS A 112 -0.94 17.17 -2.80
CA HIS A 112 -0.71 18.61 -2.65
C HIS A 112 -1.58 19.22 -1.53
N SER A 113 -1.12 20.33 -0.94
CA SER A 113 -1.85 21.04 0.12
C SER A 113 -3.20 21.58 -0.36
N LEU A 114 -4.22 21.40 0.47
CA LEU A 114 -5.58 21.86 0.21
C LEU A 114 -5.67 23.39 0.08
N ALA A 115 -4.88 24.12 0.87
CA ALA A 115 -4.82 25.58 0.84
C ALA A 115 -4.19 26.14 -0.44
N LEU A 116 -3.30 25.36 -1.08
CA LEU A 116 -2.60 25.73 -2.31
C LEU A 116 -3.30 25.21 -3.58
N THR A 117 -4.27 24.32 -3.43
CA THR A 117 -5.04 23.70 -4.53
C THR A 117 -6.47 24.21 -4.54
N LEU A 118 -7.42 23.51 -3.93
CA LEU A 118 -8.85 23.80 -4.08
C LEU A 118 -9.22 25.18 -3.53
N PHE A 119 -8.69 25.53 -2.35
CA PHE A 119 -9.00 26.81 -1.72
C PHE A 119 -8.34 28.03 -2.38
N THR A 120 -7.62 27.85 -3.49
CA THR A 120 -7.28 28.98 -4.38
C THR A 120 -8.53 29.50 -5.10
N CYS A 121 -9.59 28.69 -5.20
CA CYS A 121 -10.89 29.13 -5.68
C CYS A 121 -11.54 30.06 -4.66
N VAL A 122 -11.75 31.31 -5.08
CA VAL A 122 -12.29 32.39 -4.24
C VAL A 122 -13.72 32.06 -3.80
N TYR A 123 -14.52 31.42 -4.66
CA TYR A 123 -15.92 31.06 -4.38
C TYR A 123 -16.11 30.06 -3.22
N LEU A 124 -15.09 29.26 -2.86
CA LEU A 124 -15.23 28.25 -1.80
C LEU A 124 -15.15 28.84 -0.38
N HIS A 125 -14.69 30.08 -0.23
CA HIS A 125 -14.53 30.72 1.07
C HIS A 125 -15.85 31.22 1.67
N ASP A 126 -16.81 31.57 0.81
CA ASP A 126 -18.16 31.93 1.25
C ASP A 126 -19.19 31.61 0.17
N ILE A 127 -19.87 30.49 0.34
CA ILE A 127 -20.88 29.99 -0.60
C ILE A 127 -22.19 30.78 -0.51
N THR A 128 -22.45 31.47 0.61
CA THR A 128 -23.72 32.19 0.83
C THR A 128 -23.89 33.37 -0.11
N ILE A 129 -22.77 33.89 -0.61
CA ILE A 129 -22.71 35.03 -1.51
C ILE A 129 -23.05 34.62 -2.96
N ILE A 130 -23.00 33.32 -3.29
CA ILE A 130 -23.28 32.83 -4.65
C ILE A 130 -24.80 32.74 -4.87
N ASP A 131 -25.32 33.62 -5.73
CA ASP A 131 -26.73 33.63 -6.10
C ASP A 131 -27.07 32.56 -7.15
N ASP A 132 -26.12 32.21 -8.03
CA ASP A 132 -26.33 31.17 -9.05
C ASP A 132 -26.48 29.78 -8.41
N TYR A 133 -27.65 29.19 -8.63
CA TYR A 133 -28.01 27.90 -8.03
C TYR A 133 -27.06 26.76 -8.45
N HIS A 134 -26.64 26.72 -9.72
CA HIS A 134 -25.80 25.64 -10.24
C HIS A 134 -24.37 25.73 -9.70
N LEU A 135 -23.76 26.92 -9.74
CA LEU A 135 -22.41 27.13 -9.20
C LEU A 135 -22.37 26.88 -7.70
N ARG A 136 -23.35 27.43 -6.96
CA ARG A 136 -23.47 27.21 -5.51
C ARG A 136 -23.49 25.71 -5.18
N THR A 137 -24.28 24.96 -5.94
CA THR A 137 -24.42 23.50 -5.79
C THR A 137 -23.13 22.74 -6.05
N ILE A 138 -22.39 23.12 -7.09
CA ILE A 138 -21.08 22.53 -7.42
C ILE A 138 -20.08 22.81 -6.29
N CYS A 139 -19.94 24.07 -5.88
CA CYS A 139 -18.96 24.51 -4.88
C CYS A 139 -19.14 23.80 -3.53
N TYR A 140 -20.35 23.79 -2.95
CA TYR A 140 -20.53 23.15 -1.64
C TYR A 140 -20.40 21.62 -1.72
N THR A 141 -20.73 21.01 -2.86
CA THR A 141 -20.53 19.56 -3.06
C THR A 141 -19.04 19.21 -3.03
N PHE A 142 -18.17 20.00 -3.67
CA PHE A 142 -16.72 19.79 -3.60
C PHE A 142 -16.19 19.92 -2.16
N ILE A 143 -16.67 20.91 -1.39
CA ILE A 143 -16.28 21.07 0.01
C ILE A 143 -16.71 19.86 0.85
N LYS A 144 -17.94 19.37 0.65
CA LYS A 144 -18.44 18.17 1.34
C LYS A 144 -17.64 16.92 0.96
N LEU A 145 -17.33 16.75 -0.32
CA LEU A 145 -16.50 15.67 -0.83
C LEU A 145 -15.11 15.69 -0.16
N ILE A 146 -14.50 16.86 -0.03
CA ILE A 146 -13.20 17.01 0.66
C ILE A 146 -13.30 16.68 2.14
N ASP A 147 -14.28 17.24 2.86
CA ASP A 147 -14.45 16.98 4.29
C ASP A 147 -14.60 15.47 4.53
N TYR A 148 -15.41 14.81 3.69
CA TYR A 148 -15.62 13.37 3.75
C TYR A 148 -14.35 12.59 3.49
N ILE A 149 -13.67 12.83 2.36
CA ILE A 149 -12.44 12.09 2.01
C ILE A 149 -11.36 12.31 3.06
N ARG A 150 -11.16 13.55 3.51
CA ARG A 150 -10.18 13.86 4.55
C ARG A 150 -10.51 13.15 5.86
N GLU A 151 -11.68 13.39 6.43
CA GLU A 151 -12.02 12.95 7.78
C GLU A 151 -12.34 11.46 7.86
N ARG A 152 -13.10 10.94 6.89
CA ARG A 152 -13.60 9.56 6.92
C ARG A 152 -12.67 8.56 6.25
N ILE A 153 -11.77 9.00 5.37
CA ILE A 153 -10.88 8.10 4.62
C ILE A 153 -9.43 8.34 5.02
N LEU A 154 -8.86 9.51 4.74
CA LEU A 154 -7.42 9.75 4.89
C LEU A 154 -6.96 9.75 6.35
N LEU A 155 -7.64 10.52 7.23
CA LEU A 155 -7.27 10.60 8.65
C LEU A 155 -7.51 9.27 9.38
N LYS A 156 -8.59 8.54 9.06
CA LYS A 156 -8.85 7.20 9.62
C LYS A 156 -7.85 6.15 9.17
N ALA A 157 -7.36 6.24 7.93
CA ALA A 157 -6.32 5.35 7.43
C ALA A 157 -4.98 5.54 8.15
N GLY A 158 -4.75 6.70 8.79
CA GLY A 158 -3.57 6.98 9.60
C GLY A 158 -2.30 7.12 8.77
N LEU A 159 -2.38 7.74 7.59
CA LEU A 159 -1.23 7.99 6.71
C LEU A 159 -0.36 9.14 7.24
N PHE A 160 0.89 9.24 6.76
CA PHE A 160 1.85 10.23 7.25
C PHE A 160 1.58 11.64 6.68
N GLU A 161 1.43 12.61 7.59
CA GLU A 161 1.28 14.01 7.24
C GLU A 161 2.57 14.58 6.62
N GLU A 162 2.41 15.53 5.70
CA GLU A 162 3.47 16.27 4.98
C GLU A 162 4.37 15.43 4.06
N GLU A 163 4.17 14.11 4.01
CA GLU A 163 4.86 13.20 3.09
C GLU A 163 3.88 12.59 2.08
N ASP A 164 2.90 11.84 2.56
CA ASP A 164 1.88 11.20 1.71
C ASP A 164 0.71 12.17 1.45
N PHE A 165 0.41 13.06 2.41
CA PHE A 165 -0.74 13.95 2.35
C PHE A 165 -0.57 15.20 3.21
N SER A 166 -1.10 16.34 2.75
CA SER A 166 -1.15 17.60 3.51
C SER A 166 -2.60 18.03 3.75
N GLY A 167 -3.21 17.63 4.87
CA GLY A 167 -4.58 18.03 5.15
C GLY A 167 -5.09 17.96 6.58
N THR A 168 -4.23 17.78 7.58
CA THR A 168 -4.64 17.95 8.99
C THR A 168 -4.90 19.42 9.30
N LEU A 169 -4.13 20.32 8.68
CA LEU A 169 -4.35 21.77 8.76
C LEU A 169 -5.52 22.18 7.85
N THR A 170 -6.62 22.56 8.47
CA THR A 170 -7.84 23.01 7.81
C THR A 170 -7.90 24.52 7.60
N TYR A 171 -6.93 25.28 8.13
CA TYR A 171 -6.81 26.74 7.99
C TYR A 171 -8.10 27.54 8.24
N ASN A 172 -8.97 27.02 9.12
CA ASN A 172 -10.30 27.57 9.42
C ASN A 172 -11.26 27.66 8.22
N PHE A 173 -11.06 26.84 7.18
CA PHE A 173 -11.97 26.78 6.05
C PHE A 173 -13.36 26.24 6.44
N PRO A 174 -14.45 26.79 5.86
CA PRO A 174 -15.80 26.36 6.20
C PRO A 174 -16.17 25.04 5.49
N PHE A 175 -16.45 23.98 6.25
CA PHE A 175 -16.87 22.67 5.71
C PHE A 175 -18.39 22.45 5.71
N TYR A 176 -19.17 23.42 6.18
CA TYR A 176 -20.64 23.43 6.17
C TYR A 176 -21.27 22.11 6.65
N ARG A 177 -20.80 21.60 7.81
CA ARG A 177 -21.22 20.30 8.38
C ARG A 177 -22.72 20.21 8.67
N ASP A 178 -23.38 21.35 8.88
CA ASP A 178 -24.81 21.44 9.13
C ASP A 178 -25.68 20.97 7.95
N ILE A 179 -25.18 21.07 6.71
CA ILE A 179 -25.88 20.61 5.52
C ILE A 179 -25.80 19.08 5.46
N LYS A 180 -26.94 18.39 5.33
CA LYS A 180 -26.99 16.93 5.26
C LYS A 180 -26.52 16.41 3.89
N ASP A 181 -25.97 15.19 3.86
CA ASP A 181 -25.53 14.58 2.60
C ASP A 181 -26.68 14.31 1.63
N GLN A 182 -27.85 13.95 2.17
CA GLN A 182 -29.07 13.76 1.36
C GLN A 182 -29.54 15.06 0.70
N THR A 183 -29.45 16.21 1.40
CA THR A 183 -29.82 17.50 0.82
C THR A 183 -28.87 17.86 -0.33
N CYS A 184 -27.57 17.60 -0.17
CA CYS A 184 -26.58 17.78 -1.24
C CYS A 184 -26.93 17.00 -2.51
N LEU A 185 -27.29 15.72 -2.37
CA LEU A 185 -27.65 14.85 -3.50
C LEU A 185 -28.96 15.27 -4.17
N ILE A 186 -29.94 15.73 -3.40
CA ILE A 186 -31.22 16.24 -3.91
C ILE A 186 -31.00 17.49 -4.75
N ASP A 187 -30.18 18.42 -4.27
CA ASP A 187 -29.96 19.70 -4.94
C ASP A 187 -29.14 19.55 -6.23
N LEU A 188 -28.15 18.63 -6.26
CA LEU A 188 -27.48 18.21 -7.50
C LEU A 188 -28.47 17.62 -8.52
N LYS A 189 -29.41 16.80 -8.06
CA LYS A 189 -30.44 16.22 -8.93
C LYS A 189 -31.40 17.28 -9.46
N LYS A 190 -31.83 18.24 -8.63
CA LYS A 190 -32.62 19.39 -9.09
C LYS A 190 -31.87 20.21 -10.14
N SER A 191 -30.58 20.46 -9.92
CA SER A 191 -29.71 21.15 -10.88
C SER A 191 -29.63 20.40 -12.22
N GLU A 192 -29.52 19.07 -12.17
CA GLU A 192 -29.58 18.20 -13.36
C GLU A 192 -30.94 18.32 -14.08
N ASP A 193 -32.05 18.28 -13.34
CA ASP A 193 -33.40 18.36 -13.89
C ASP A 193 -33.69 19.73 -14.54
N GLU A 194 -33.22 20.84 -13.94
CA GLU A 194 -33.37 22.19 -14.49
C GLU A 194 -32.57 22.38 -15.78
N LEU A 195 -31.32 21.92 -15.83
CA LEU A 195 -30.52 21.95 -17.05
C LEU A 195 -31.10 21.06 -18.15
N ASN A 196 -31.68 19.92 -17.80
CA ASN A 196 -32.39 19.06 -18.76
C ASN A 196 -33.64 19.75 -19.34
N LYS A 197 -34.39 20.51 -18.53
CA LYS A 197 -35.52 21.33 -19.03
C LYS A 197 -35.03 22.41 -19.99
N ARG A 198 -33.94 23.11 -19.64
CA ARG A 198 -33.29 24.11 -20.50
C ARG A 198 -32.77 23.50 -21.81
N LEU A 199 -32.19 22.31 -21.77
CA LEU A 199 -31.73 21.61 -22.97
C LEU A 199 -32.90 21.27 -23.91
N ARG A 200 -34.07 20.91 -23.37
CA ARG A 200 -35.27 20.64 -24.17
C ARG A 200 -35.81 21.92 -24.81
N SER A 201 -35.85 23.05 -24.08
CA SER A 201 -36.30 24.32 -24.65
C SER A 201 -35.39 24.81 -25.76
N LEU A 202 -34.06 24.75 -25.57
CA LEU A 202 -33.07 25.16 -26.58
C LEU A 202 -33.15 24.32 -27.87
N LYS A 203 -33.55 23.05 -27.79
CA LYS A 203 -33.75 22.20 -28.97
C LYS A 203 -35.00 22.56 -29.78
N HIS A 204 -35.94 23.29 -29.19
CA HIS A 204 -37.19 23.70 -29.83
C HIS A 204 -37.16 25.14 -30.34
N GLU A 205 -36.16 25.95 -29.97
CA GLU A 205 -35.97 27.31 -30.50
C GLU A 205 -35.53 27.27 -31.98
N ALA A 206 -36.03 28.23 -32.77
CA ALA A 206 -35.83 28.29 -34.22
C ALA A 206 -34.39 28.68 -34.62
N ASP A 207 -33.69 29.42 -33.76
CA ASP A 207 -32.29 29.81 -33.91
C ASP A 207 -31.41 28.75 -33.20
N LEU A 208 -30.89 27.79 -33.97
CA LEU A 208 -30.07 26.70 -33.44
C LEU A 208 -28.67 27.19 -33.03
N ASN A 209 -28.53 27.73 -31.82
CA ASN A 209 -27.22 27.94 -31.19
C ASN A 209 -26.61 26.58 -30.80
N GLN A 210 -25.96 25.92 -31.75
CA GLN A 210 -25.35 24.60 -31.54
C GLN A 210 -24.36 24.56 -30.36
N LEU A 211 -23.63 25.65 -30.13
CA LEU A 211 -22.70 25.80 -29.00
C LEU A 211 -23.41 25.79 -27.63
N ASP A 212 -24.56 26.44 -27.50
CA ASP A 212 -25.33 26.48 -26.26
C ASP A 212 -25.96 25.11 -25.95
N ILE A 213 -26.40 24.38 -26.98
CA ILE A 213 -26.91 23.02 -26.84
C ILE A 213 -25.80 22.07 -26.37
N ILE A 214 -24.64 22.11 -27.03
CA ILE A 214 -23.49 21.25 -26.70
C ILE A 214 -22.97 21.58 -25.29
N SER A 215 -22.76 22.86 -24.97
CA SER A 215 -22.26 23.28 -23.65
C SER A 215 -23.24 22.93 -22.53
N THR A 216 -24.55 23.14 -22.72
CA THR A 216 -25.56 22.75 -21.71
C THR A 216 -25.58 21.23 -21.50
N GLN A 217 -25.47 20.44 -22.58
CA GLN A 217 -25.36 18.99 -22.48
C GLN A 217 -24.08 18.54 -21.75
N GLN A 218 -22.95 19.19 -22.02
CA GLN A 218 -21.66 18.89 -21.39
C GLN A 218 -21.62 19.29 -19.90
N LEU A 219 -22.34 20.34 -19.51
CA LEU A 219 -22.53 20.72 -18.10
C LEU A 219 -23.35 19.66 -17.35
N ILE A 220 -24.42 19.13 -17.96
CA ILE A 220 -25.24 18.06 -17.37
C ILE A 220 -24.39 16.83 -17.05
N TYR A 221 -23.50 16.42 -17.96
CA TYR A 221 -22.61 15.28 -17.73
C TYR A 221 -21.66 15.50 -16.54
N ARG A 222 -21.12 16.71 -16.37
CA ARG A 222 -20.26 17.08 -15.22
C ARG A 222 -20.99 17.06 -13.89
N ILE A 223 -22.20 17.63 -13.82
CA ILE A 223 -23.02 17.60 -12.61
C ILE A 223 -23.46 16.17 -12.26
N LYS A 224 -23.83 15.39 -13.27
CA LYS A 224 -24.17 13.97 -13.09
C LYS A 224 -22.96 13.17 -12.61
N PHE A 225 -21.77 13.41 -13.16
CA PHE A 225 -20.52 12.82 -12.67
C PHE A 225 -20.29 13.18 -11.20
N LEU A 226 -20.34 14.46 -10.82
CA LEU A 226 -20.10 14.91 -9.45
C LEU A 226 -21.10 14.27 -8.47
N ARG A 227 -22.38 14.17 -8.85
CA ARG A 227 -23.41 13.49 -8.05
C ARG A 227 -23.12 12.01 -7.87
N LEU A 228 -22.75 11.30 -8.96
CA LEU A 228 -22.43 9.88 -8.90
C LEU A 228 -21.15 9.61 -8.11
N PHE A 229 -20.11 10.43 -8.29
CA PHE A 229 -18.85 10.32 -7.58
C PHE A 229 -19.04 10.59 -6.09
N TYR A 230 -19.78 11.65 -5.71
CA TYR A 230 -20.11 11.91 -4.31
C TYR A 230 -20.90 10.73 -3.70
N SER A 231 -21.91 10.23 -4.41
CA SER A 231 -22.68 9.05 -3.96
C SER A 231 -21.79 7.83 -3.75
N LEU A 232 -20.87 7.57 -4.68
CA LEU A 232 -19.89 6.48 -4.58
C LEU A 232 -19.00 6.66 -3.35
N THR A 233 -18.48 7.86 -3.09
CA THR A 233 -17.63 8.10 -1.91
C THR A 233 -18.38 7.85 -0.60
N LEU A 234 -19.66 8.23 -0.52
CA LEU A 234 -20.49 7.98 0.66
C LEU A 234 -20.66 6.48 0.94
N LYS A 235 -20.75 5.64 -0.11
CA LYS A 235 -20.88 4.18 0.01
C LYS A 235 -19.69 3.49 0.67
N PHE A 236 -18.49 4.06 0.60
CA PHE A 236 -17.29 3.44 1.19
C PHE A 236 -17.22 3.52 2.72
N ASN A 237 -18.06 4.34 3.37
CA ASN A 237 -18.12 4.42 4.83
C ASN A 237 -19.59 4.48 5.34
N GLU A 238 -20.52 3.88 4.57
CA GLU A 238 -21.84 3.48 5.09
C GLU A 238 -21.65 2.35 6.11
N ALA A 239 -21.24 2.71 7.33
CA ALA A 239 -21.45 1.88 8.50
C ALA A 239 -22.96 1.83 8.76
N ASN A 240 -23.50 0.65 9.06
CA ASN A 240 -24.86 0.56 9.59
C ASN A 240 -24.88 1.30 10.93
N GLU A 241 -25.49 2.49 10.97
CA GLU A 241 -25.73 3.27 12.20
C GLU A 241 -26.54 2.49 13.27
N LYS A 242 -27.04 1.29 12.93
CA LYS A 242 -27.84 0.44 13.81
C LYS A 242 -27.06 -0.72 14.46
N THR A 243 -25.85 -1.06 14.02
CA THR A 243 -25.14 -2.27 14.51
C THR A 243 -23.66 -2.08 14.84
N ASP A 244 -23.04 -0.90 14.66
CA ASP A 244 -21.59 -0.67 14.85
C ASP A 244 -20.65 -1.64 14.08
N GLU A 245 -21.20 -2.43 13.18
CA GLU A 245 -20.48 -3.40 12.35
C GLU A 245 -20.53 -2.93 10.90
N GLN A 246 -19.36 -2.59 10.35
CA GLN A 246 -19.25 -2.42 8.91
C GLN A 246 -19.52 -3.78 8.26
N THR A 247 -20.49 -3.83 7.35
CA THR A 247 -20.70 -5.00 6.50
C THR A 247 -19.71 -4.97 5.35
N TYR A 248 -19.37 -6.15 4.82
CA TYR A 248 -18.69 -6.31 3.53
C TYR A 248 -19.05 -5.19 2.55
N LEU A 249 -18.04 -4.62 1.88
CA LEU A 249 -18.27 -3.71 0.75
C LEU A 249 -19.37 -4.31 -0.14
N ASN A 250 -20.47 -3.60 -0.32
CA ASN A 250 -21.51 -4.01 -1.25
C ASN A 250 -20.97 -3.85 -2.68
N SER A 251 -20.21 -4.85 -3.12
CA SER A 251 -19.50 -4.84 -4.40
C SER A 251 -20.45 -4.64 -5.56
N GLU A 252 -21.66 -5.20 -5.50
CA GLU A 252 -22.66 -5.02 -6.54
C GLU A 252 -23.13 -3.57 -6.68
N GLU A 253 -23.42 -2.89 -5.57
CA GLU A 253 -23.81 -1.48 -5.58
C GLU A 253 -22.66 -0.58 -6.05
N ILE A 254 -21.45 -0.79 -5.54
CA ILE A 254 -20.28 -0.03 -5.93
C ILE A 254 -19.98 -0.23 -7.42
N LEU A 255 -20.06 -1.46 -7.92
CA LEU A 255 -19.90 -1.75 -9.35
C LEU A 255 -20.96 -1.07 -10.22
N LYS A 256 -22.21 -0.94 -9.74
CA LYS A 256 -23.26 -0.18 -10.46
C LYS A 256 -22.88 1.29 -10.57
N TYR A 257 -22.41 1.93 -9.50
CA TYR A 257 -21.95 3.32 -9.54
C TYR A 257 -20.73 3.48 -10.45
N LEU A 258 -19.74 2.58 -10.35
CA LEU A 258 -18.53 2.62 -11.19
C LEU A 258 -18.85 2.46 -12.68
N LYS A 259 -19.82 1.62 -13.05
CA LYS A 259 -20.30 1.49 -14.43
C LYS A 259 -20.96 2.79 -14.92
N GLN A 260 -21.83 3.38 -14.12
CA GLN A 260 -22.48 4.65 -14.47
C GLN A 260 -21.48 5.80 -14.60
N ILE A 261 -20.46 5.83 -13.74
CA ILE A 261 -19.40 6.85 -13.80
C ILE A 261 -18.56 6.67 -15.07
N ASP A 262 -18.14 5.45 -15.40
CA ASP A 262 -17.40 5.16 -16.63
C ASP A 262 -18.17 5.60 -17.89
N GLU A 263 -19.46 5.28 -17.97
CA GLU A 263 -20.31 5.68 -19.09
C GLU A 263 -20.38 7.22 -19.22
N ILE A 264 -20.49 7.94 -18.09
CA ILE A 264 -20.51 9.40 -18.09
C ILE A 264 -19.15 9.98 -18.48
N LEU A 265 -18.05 9.44 -17.95
CA LEU A 265 -16.70 9.92 -18.24
C LEU A 265 -16.36 9.79 -19.72
N GLN A 266 -16.86 8.76 -20.41
CA GLN A 266 -16.69 8.61 -21.87
C GLN A 266 -17.47 9.64 -22.70
N LEU A 267 -18.53 10.24 -22.14
CA LEU A 267 -19.37 11.23 -22.82
C LEU A 267 -18.88 12.69 -22.61
N ILE A 268 -18.02 12.92 -21.61
CA ILE A 268 -17.49 14.24 -21.29
C ILE A 268 -16.40 14.63 -22.30
N ARG A 269 -16.55 15.81 -22.90
CA ARG A 269 -15.50 16.48 -23.68
C ARG A 269 -14.72 17.40 -22.73
N PRO A 270 -13.42 17.15 -22.46
CA PRO A 270 -12.60 18.01 -21.60
C PRO A 270 -12.52 19.44 -22.15
N SER A 271 -12.55 20.45 -21.28
CA SER A 271 -12.39 21.83 -21.72
C SER A 271 -10.96 22.12 -22.17
N HIS A 272 -10.81 22.80 -23.30
CA HIS A 272 -9.53 23.33 -23.79
C HIS A 272 -9.68 24.82 -24.10
N VAL A 273 -8.87 25.67 -23.47
CA VAL A 273 -8.89 27.12 -23.70
C VAL A 273 -7.94 27.45 -24.84
N ILE A 274 -8.42 28.15 -25.86
CA ILE A 274 -7.65 28.51 -27.07
C ILE A 274 -7.53 30.04 -27.15
N GLU A 275 -6.35 30.52 -27.58
CA GLU A 275 -6.13 31.92 -27.96
C GLU A 275 -6.80 32.19 -29.32
N ASP A 276 -7.47 33.34 -29.49
CA ASP A 276 -8.41 33.60 -30.60
C ASP A 276 -7.80 33.64 -32.03
N GLU A 277 -6.59 33.11 -32.22
CA GLU A 277 -5.95 32.89 -33.52
C GLU A 277 -5.39 31.46 -33.63
N ILE A 278 -6.15 30.54 -34.23
CA ILE A 278 -5.74 29.50 -35.22
C ILE A 278 -6.71 28.30 -35.26
N THR A 279 -7.30 28.15 -36.46
CA THR A 279 -7.90 26.97 -37.14
C THR A 279 -8.92 26.08 -36.42
N ASN A 280 -10.10 25.97 -37.06
CA ASN A 280 -11.01 24.85 -36.99
C ASN A 280 -10.25 23.51 -37.15
N THR A 281 -9.86 22.89 -36.06
CA THR A 281 -9.77 21.44 -35.99
C THR A 281 -11.12 20.98 -35.46
N ASP A 282 -11.92 20.35 -36.31
CA ASP A 282 -13.18 19.68 -35.94
C ASP A 282 -12.89 18.41 -35.12
N ASP A 283 -12.09 18.54 -34.05
CA ASP A 283 -11.83 17.46 -33.11
C ASP A 283 -13.00 17.39 -32.13
N ASN A 284 -13.93 16.48 -32.40
CA ASN A 284 -15.06 16.14 -31.52
C ASN A 284 -14.65 15.62 -30.13
N SER A 285 -13.35 15.49 -29.85
CA SER A 285 -12.76 14.95 -28.63
C SER A 285 -12.67 15.98 -27.49
N GLN A 286 -12.58 17.28 -27.79
CA GLN A 286 -12.42 18.34 -26.80
C GLN A 286 -13.48 19.44 -26.97
N LEU A 287 -13.69 20.22 -25.91
CA LEU A 287 -14.58 21.38 -25.93
C LEU A 287 -13.72 22.65 -25.93
N ASN A 288 -13.59 23.27 -27.10
CA ASN A 288 -12.81 24.49 -27.29
C ASN A 288 -13.57 25.69 -26.71
N ILE A 289 -12.94 26.42 -25.79
CA ILE A 289 -13.46 27.62 -25.15
C ILE A 289 -12.57 28.79 -25.54
N SER A 290 -13.15 29.82 -26.15
CA SER A 290 -12.41 31.05 -26.42
C SER A 290 -12.13 31.81 -25.13
N GLN A 291 -10.93 32.35 -25.00
CA GLN A 291 -10.50 33.06 -23.80
C GLN A 291 -11.33 34.34 -23.55
N THR A 292 -11.89 34.94 -24.60
CA THR A 292 -12.80 36.09 -24.53
C THR A 292 -14.07 35.83 -23.74
N LEU A 293 -14.59 34.60 -23.75
CA LEU A 293 -15.79 34.20 -22.99
C LEU A 293 -15.52 34.02 -21.48
N LEU A 294 -14.27 34.09 -21.04
CA LEU A 294 -13.83 33.79 -19.67
C LEU A 294 -13.27 35.00 -18.91
N THR A 295 -13.31 36.19 -19.51
CA THR A 295 -12.70 37.42 -18.98
C THR A 295 -13.17 37.75 -17.55
N ASP A 296 -14.46 37.62 -17.28
CA ASP A 296 -15.09 37.90 -15.97
C ASP A 296 -14.83 36.82 -14.90
N ILE A 297 -14.28 35.67 -15.30
CA ILE A 297 -14.07 34.49 -14.44
C ILE A 297 -12.58 34.14 -14.29
N SER A 298 -11.72 34.75 -15.09
CA SER A 298 -10.26 34.61 -15.03
C SER A 298 -9.66 34.79 -13.62
N ARG A 299 -10.34 35.53 -12.74
CA ARG A 299 -9.93 35.80 -11.35
C ARG A 299 -10.55 34.88 -10.30
N ALA A 300 -11.30 33.86 -10.72
CA ALA A 300 -11.96 32.93 -9.80
C ALA A 300 -10.96 32.08 -8.99
N PHE A 301 -9.75 31.88 -9.53
CA PHE A 301 -8.66 31.15 -8.90
C PHE A 301 -7.46 32.08 -8.71
N ASP A 302 -7.05 32.27 -7.46
CA ASP A 302 -5.84 33.03 -7.12
C ASP A 302 -4.92 32.16 -6.23
N PRO A 303 -3.74 31.75 -6.73
CA PRO A 303 -2.78 30.97 -5.98
C PRO A 303 -2.32 31.61 -4.66
N TYR A 304 -2.40 32.94 -4.56
CA TYR A 304 -1.96 33.72 -3.40
C TYR A 304 -3.09 34.06 -2.43
N TYR A 305 -4.33 33.70 -2.73
CA TYR A 305 -5.50 34.09 -1.92
C TYR A 305 -5.33 33.73 -0.43
N ASN A 306 -4.82 32.52 -0.16
CA ASN A 306 -4.62 32.00 1.21
C ASN A 306 -3.26 32.34 1.81
N TYR A 307 -2.44 33.16 1.17
CA TYR A 307 -1.06 33.40 1.61
C TYR A 307 -0.94 33.77 3.09
N ARG A 308 -1.86 34.60 3.60
CA ARG A 308 -1.86 35.04 5.01
C ARG A 308 -2.24 33.94 6.01
N GLN A 309 -2.88 32.88 5.56
CA GLN A 309 -3.33 31.75 6.39
C GLN A 309 -2.32 30.60 6.38
N LEU A 310 -1.48 30.52 5.36
CA LEU A 310 -0.44 29.50 5.25
C LEU A 310 0.62 29.73 6.34
N PRO A 311 1.23 28.64 6.85
CA PRO A 311 2.35 28.79 7.76
C PRO A 311 3.47 29.54 7.04
N PRO A 312 4.30 30.28 7.79
CA PRO A 312 5.44 30.97 7.23
C PRO A 312 6.44 29.91 6.74
N ALA A 313 6.40 29.63 5.44
CA ALA A 313 7.19 28.60 4.76
C ALA A 313 7.61 29.08 3.36
N PHE A 314 8.59 28.40 2.77
CA PHE A 314 9.06 28.68 1.42
C PHE A 314 7.91 28.77 0.41
N ASN A 315 8.04 29.69 -0.55
CA ASN A 315 7.04 29.91 -1.60
C ASN A 315 6.86 28.66 -2.49
N ARG A 316 5.80 27.87 -2.25
CA ARG A 316 5.42 26.68 -3.04
C ARG A 316 4.08 26.84 -3.74
N PHE A 317 3.82 27.99 -4.36
CA PHE A 317 2.55 28.24 -5.06
C PHE A 317 2.45 27.42 -6.34
N ILE A 318 1.27 26.86 -6.58
CA ILE A 318 0.95 26.15 -7.82
C ILE A 318 0.71 27.19 -8.91
N ARG A 319 1.62 27.24 -9.90
CA ARG A 319 1.55 28.20 -11.01
C ARG A 319 0.84 27.63 -12.25
N GLN A 320 0.87 26.30 -12.41
CA GLN A 320 0.26 25.63 -13.54
C GLN A 320 -0.64 24.51 -13.03
N LEU A 321 -1.92 24.57 -13.42
CA LEU A 321 -2.88 23.52 -13.16
C LEU A 321 -2.69 22.37 -14.14
N ILE A 322 -3.04 21.16 -13.70
CA ILE A 322 -3.11 19.99 -14.56
C ILE A 322 -4.19 20.21 -15.62
N LEU A 323 -3.92 19.81 -16.86
CA LEU A 323 -4.88 19.92 -17.96
C LEU A 323 -6.12 19.02 -17.70
N PRO A 324 -7.35 19.51 -17.96
CA PRO A 324 -8.56 18.73 -17.73
C PRO A 324 -8.57 17.36 -18.43
N SER A 325 -8.00 17.24 -19.63
CA SER A 325 -7.89 15.97 -20.37
C SER A 325 -7.13 14.89 -19.60
N PHE A 326 -6.05 15.27 -18.91
CA PHE A 326 -5.29 14.36 -18.05
C PHE A 326 -6.12 13.97 -16.83
N VAL A 327 -6.83 14.92 -16.22
CA VAL A 327 -7.68 14.68 -15.04
C VAL A 327 -8.76 13.63 -15.34
N TYR A 328 -9.47 13.77 -16.46
CA TYR A 328 -10.50 12.79 -16.87
C TYR A 328 -9.90 11.41 -17.17
N THR A 329 -8.70 11.36 -17.78
CA THR A 329 -7.97 10.10 -18.01
C THR A 329 -7.58 9.42 -16.68
N SER A 330 -7.11 10.22 -15.72
CA SER A 330 -6.76 9.77 -14.38
C SER A 330 -7.98 9.24 -13.63
N LEU A 331 -9.13 9.91 -13.71
CA LEU A 331 -10.40 9.45 -13.12
C LEU A 331 -10.88 8.11 -13.68
N ILE A 332 -10.72 7.88 -15.00
CA ILE A 332 -11.00 6.57 -15.62
C ILE A 332 -10.07 5.50 -15.04
N ASN A 333 -8.79 5.83 -14.83
CA ASN A 333 -7.84 4.91 -14.21
C ASN A 333 -8.22 4.60 -12.75
N ILE A 334 -8.60 5.62 -11.97
CA ILE A 334 -9.12 5.45 -10.61
C ILE A 334 -10.32 4.50 -10.59
N CYS A 335 -11.27 4.63 -11.52
CA CYS A 335 -12.42 3.72 -11.61
C CYS A 335 -11.99 2.27 -11.92
N LYS A 336 -10.99 2.07 -12.79
CA LYS A 336 -10.41 0.74 -13.07
C LYS A 336 -9.73 0.16 -11.83
N GLN A 337 -8.94 0.96 -11.13
CA GLN A 337 -8.26 0.56 -9.90
C GLN A 337 -9.26 0.23 -8.79
N LEU A 338 -10.34 0.99 -8.62
CA LEU A 338 -11.42 0.69 -7.67
C LEU A 338 -12.15 -0.61 -8.01
N ARG A 339 -12.47 -0.86 -9.30
CA ARG A 339 -12.99 -2.17 -9.72
C ARG A 339 -12.03 -3.30 -9.39
N LYS A 340 -10.72 -3.06 -9.54
CA LYS A 340 -9.69 -4.03 -9.21
C LYS A 340 -9.66 -4.33 -7.71
N MET A 341 -9.73 -3.28 -6.90
CA MET A 341 -9.73 -3.30 -5.44
C MET A 341 -10.85 -4.17 -4.85
N LEU A 342 -12.05 -4.17 -5.46
CA LEU A 342 -13.21 -4.95 -4.98
C LEU A 342 -13.01 -6.47 -4.97
N GLU A 343 -12.02 -7.00 -5.70
CA GLU A 343 -11.69 -8.44 -5.65
C GLU A 343 -11.12 -8.89 -4.30
N ILE A 344 -10.79 -7.95 -3.40
CA ILE A 344 -10.42 -8.29 -2.02
C ILE A 344 -11.54 -9.07 -1.31
N ASN A 345 -12.81 -8.82 -1.67
CA ASN A 345 -13.97 -9.51 -1.09
C ASN A 345 -13.96 -11.02 -1.37
N ASP A 346 -13.31 -11.46 -2.45
CA ASP A 346 -13.20 -12.87 -2.81
C ASP A 346 -12.06 -13.58 -2.06
N LYS A 347 -11.16 -12.82 -1.41
CA LYS A 347 -10.01 -13.35 -0.68
C LYS A 347 -10.44 -13.75 0.73
N ARG A 348 -10.46 -15.05 0.99
CA ARG A 348 -10.96 -15.62 2.26
C ARG A 348 -9.88 -15.88 3.28
N THR A 349 -8.63 -16.06 2.84
CA THR A 349 -7.50 -16.37 3.74
C THR A 349 -6.63 -15.13 3.96
N LEU A 350 -5.87 -15.12 5.06
CA LEU A 350 -4.95 -14.03 5.38
C LEU A 350 -3.83 -13.98 4.33
N LYS A 351 -3.31 -15.14 3.89
CA LYS A 351 -2.31 -15.21 2.81
C LYS A 351 -2.83 -14.66 1.49
N GLN A 352 -4.04 -15.05 1.05
CA GLN A 352 -4.65 -14.54 -0.18
C GLN A 352 -4.85 -13.02 -0.13
N SER A 353 -5.26 -12.50 1.03
CA SER A 353 -5.40 -11.07 1.24
C SER A 353 -4.04 -10.37 1.17
N PHE A 354 -3.00 -10.94 1.80
CA PHE A 354 -1.64 -10.40 1.77
C PHE A 354 -1.06 -10.36 0.35
N GLU A 355 -1.19 -11.45 -0.41
CA GLU A 355 -0.76 -11.53 -1.81
C GLU A 355 -1.49 -10.50 -2.67
N PHE A 356 -2.79 -10.30 -2.44
CA PHE A 356 -3.55 -9.27 -3.13
C PHE A 356 -3.04 -7.86 -2.81
N PHE A 357 -2.82 -7.53 -1.52
CA PHE A 357 -2.31 -6.21 -1.13
C PHE A 357 -0.92 -5.95 -1.75
N LEU A 358 -0.06 -6.96 -1.74
CA LEU A 358 1.26 -6.90 -2.34
C LEU A 358 1.20 -6.67 -3.85
N GLU A 359 0.41 -7.46 -4.58
CA GLU A 359 0.22 -7.32 -6.03
C GLU A 359 -0.35 -5.94 -6.36
N TYR A 360 -1.37 -5.54 -5.62
CA TYR A 360 -2.05 -4.27 -5.82
C TYR A 360 -1.11 -3.09 -5.60
N SER A 361 -0.31 -3.12 -4.54
CA SER A 361 0.68 -2.09 -4.25
C SER A 361 1.78 -2.01 -5.33
N THR A 362 2.29 -3.17 -5.77
CA THR A 362 3.46 -3.25 -6.66
C THR A 362 3.12 -2.92 -8.12
N TYR A 363 2.04 -3.49 -8.67
CA TYR A 363 1.75 -3.38 -10.11
C TYR A 363 0.78 -2.25 -10.45
N GLU A 364 -0.26 -2.04 -9.65
CA GLU A 364 -1.24 -0.99 -9.95
C GLU A 364 -0.75 0.40 -9.56
N LYS A 365 0.17 0.49 -8.59
CA LYS A 365 0.64 1.74 -7.99
C LYS A 365 -0.54 2.69 -7.68
N PRO A 366 -1.49 2.23 -6.84
CA PRO A 366 -2.72 2.97 -6.57
C PRO A 366 -2.46 4.35 -5.94
N SER A 367 -3.34 5.30 -6.25
CA SER A 367 -3.31 6.62 -5.61
C SER A 367 -3.51 6.52 -4.10
N LEU A 368 -3.09 7.56 -3.37
CA LEU A 368 -3.26 7.66 -1.92
C LEU A 368 -4.69 7.34 -1.47
N PHE A 369 -5.66 7.93 -2.16
CA PHE A 369 -7.09 7.75 -1.92
C PHE A 369 -7.48 6.26 -1.97
N ILE A 370 -7.01 5.54 -2.98
CA ILE A 370 -7.34 4.13 -3.20
C ILE A 370 -6.61 3.23 -2.19
N ARG A 371 -5.35 3.53 -1.86
CA ARG A 371 -4.60 2.82 -0.80
C ARG A 371 -5.35 2.90 0.54
N SER A 372 -5.87 4.08 0.86
CA SER A 372 -6.65 4.33 2.07
C SER A 372 -7.98 3.57 2.06
N LEU A 373 -8.68 3.56 0.93
CA LEU A 373 -9.93 2.81 0.77
C LEU A 373 -9.72 1.30 0.89
N LEU A 374 -8.67 0.76 0.25
CA LEU A 374 -8.32 -0.66 0.35
C LEU A 374 -8.09 -1.06 1.81
N LEU A 375 -7.28 -0.27 2.51
CA LEU A 375 -6.98 -0.51 3.93
C LEU A 375 -8.25 -0.48 4.78
N LEU A 376 -9.06 0.58 4.68
CA LEU A 376 -10.27 0.73 5.50
C LEU A 376 -11.34 -0.30 5.17
N SER A 377 -11.41 -0.75 3.91
CA SER A 377 -12.36 -1.80 3.54
C SER A 377 -12.04 -3.15 4.17
N TYR A 378 -10.75 -3.47 4.30
CA TYR A 378 -10.28 -4.72 4.89
C TYR A 378 -10.22 -4.62 6.41
N LEU A 379 -9.70 -3.50 6.93
CA LEU A 379 -9.48 -3.20 8.35
C LEU A 379 -10.10 -1.84 8.72
N PRO A 380 -11.40 -1.79 9.01
CA PRO A 380 -12.07 -0.51 9.28
C PRO A 380 -11.82 0.10 10.66
N SER A 381 -11.28 -0.67 11.60
CA SER A 381 -11.06 -0.27 13.00
C SER A 381 -9.57 -0.24 13.36
N ILE A 382 -8.78 0.51 12.59
CA ILE A 382 -7.32 0.64 12.81
C ILE A 382 -7.00 1.52 14.02
N GLN A 383 -7.79 2.57 14.26
CA GLN A 383 -7.57 3.55 15.33
C GLN A 383 -8.54 3.33 16.49
N GLY A 384 -8.02 3.13 17.70
CA GLY A 384 -8.76 3.28 18.96
C GLY A 384 -9.48 2.06 19.54
N CYS A 385 -9.47 0.90 18.88
CA CYS A 385 -10.03 -0.33 19.45
C CYS A 385 -8.98 -1.14 20.23
N LEU A 386 -9.41 -1.75 21.36
CA LEU A 386 -8.63 -2.77 22.05
C LEU A 386 -8.19 -3.85 21.04
N LEU A 387 -6.96 -4.36 21.18
CA LEU A 387 -6.37 -5.35 20.28
C LEU A 387 -7.29 -6.57 20.04
N SER A 388 -8.09 -6.91 21.05
CA SER A 388 -9.03 -8.03 21.08
C SER A 388 -10.28 -7.84 20.21
N SER A 389 -10.53 -6.65 19.64
CA SER A 389 -11.77 -6.38 18.88
C SER A 389 -11.54 -5.99 17.42
N ARG A 390 -10.33 -6.17 16.87
CA ARG A 390 -10.08 -5.95 15.44
C ARG A 390 -10.87 -6.95 14.62
N LYS A 391 -11.67 -6.45 13.68
CA LYS A 391 -12.47 -7.26 12.76
C LYS A 391 -12.06 -7.00 11.31
N ILE A 392 -11.87 -8.07 10.55
CA ILE A 392 -11.70 -8.04 9.09
C ILE A 392 -13.07 -7.87 8.44
N PHE A 393 -13.15 -6.94 7.48
CA PHE A 393 -14.42 -6.52 6.85
C PHE A 393 -15.49 -6.10 7.87
N GLY A 394 -15.10 -5.70 9.09
CA GLY A 394 -16.02 -5.33 10.17
C GLY A 394 -16.82 -6.47 10.79
N GLN A 395 -16.67 -7.71 10.31
CA GLN A 395 -17.46 -8.87 10.76
C GLN A 395 -16.60 -9.98 11.36
N ILE A 396 -15.52 -10.36 10.67
CA ILE A 396 -14.72 -11.54 11.04
C ILE A 396 -13.71 -11.13 12.11
N LEU A 397 -13.72 -11.80 13.27
CA LEU A 397 -12.73 -11.53 14.31
C LEU A 397 -11.32 -11.91 13.83
N PHE A 398 -10.37 -10.97 13.93
CA PHE A 398 -9.01 -11.16 13.40
C PHE A 398 -8.29 -12.36 14.04
N THR A 399 -8.52 -12.62 15.33
CA THR A 399 -7.94 -13.78 16.04
C THR A 399 -8.35 -15.11 15.41
N GLU A 400 -9.62 -15.22 15.00
CA GLU A 400 -10.14 -16.44 14.38
C GLU A 400 -9.58 -16.63 12.98
N GLN A 401 -9.34 -15.54 12.25
CA GLN A 401 -8.66 -15.59 10.96
C GLN A 401 -7.21 -16.08 11.11
N VAL A 402 -6.47 -15.60 12.12
CA VAL A 402 -5.10 -16.06 12.39
C VAL A 402 -5.09 -17.55 12.74
N LYS A 403 -6.02 -18.02 13.58
CA LYS A 403 -6.18 -19.46 13.89
C LYS A 403 -6.48 -20.27 12.63
N TYR A 404 -7.38 -19.79 11.77
CA TYR A 404 -7.72 -20.45 10.52
C TYR A 404 -6.49 -20.57 9.61
N GLU A 405 -5.70 -19.51 9.47
CA GLU A 405 -4.50 -19.49 8.64
C GLU A 405 -3.45 -20.49 9.14
N ILE A 406 -3.17 -20.51 10.45
CA ILE A 406 -2.24 -21.48 11.05
C ILE A 406 -2.70 -22.91 10.79
N ARG A 407 -4.00 -23.17 10.95
CA ARG A 407 -4.57 -24.50 10.73
C ARG A 407 -4.51 -24.91 9.26
N SER A 408 -4.76 -23.98 8.34
CA SER A 408 -4.63 -24.20 6.90
C SER A 408 -3.18 -24.50 6.51
N PHE A 409 -2.19 -23.89 7.16
CA PHE A 409 -0.77 -24.06 6.85
C PHE A 409 -0.19 -25.39 7.34
N ILE A 410 -0.40 -25.76 8.62
CA ILE A 410 0.31 -26.89 9.26
C ILE A 410 -0.56 -27.82 10.14
N VAL A 411 -1.86 -27.52 10.31
CA VAL A 411 -2.81 -28.36 11.05
C VAL A 411 -2.32 -28.69 12.49
N PRO A 412 -2.11 -27.70 13.37
CA PRO A 412 -1.61 -27.97 14.71
C PRO A 412 -2.63 -28.73 15.57
N PRO A 413 -2.19 -29.56 16.53
CA PRO A 413 -3.08 -30.31 17.41
C PRO A 413 -4.06 -29.42 18.18
N LEU A 414 -3.60 -28.27 18.67
CA LEU A 414 -4.42 -27.32 19.45
C LEU A 414 -5.67 -26.83 18.67
N LEU A 415 -5.56 -26.70 17.34
CA LEU A 415 -6.66 -26.21 16.49
C LEU A 415 -7.39 -27.35 15.75
N THR A 416 -7.05 -28.61 16.04
CA THR A 416 -7.55 -29.79 15.31
C THR A 416 -8.17 -30.87 16.21
N LEU A 417 -7.67 -31.05 17.44
CA LEU A 417 -8.19 -32.04 18.40
C LEU A 417 -9.46 -31.56 19.10
N LYS A 418 -10.56 -32.31 18.97
CA LYS A 418 -11.85 -31.94 19.57
C LYS A 418 -11.81 -31.88 21.09
N TYR A 419 -11.03 -32.77 21.70
CA TYR A 419 -10.89 -32.90 23.13
C TYR A 419 -9.43 -32.69 23.50
N ILE A 420 -9.18 -31.70 24.35
CA ILE A 420 -7.84 -31.37 24.83
C ILE A 420 -7.93 -30.87 26.27
N SER A 421 -7.16 -31.49 27.18
CA SER A 421 -7.08 -31.05 28.57
C SER A 421 -5.98 -30.00 28.70
N ILE A 422 -6.37 -28.73 28.71
CA ILE A 422 -5.46 -27.58 28.85
C ILE A 422 -5.57 -27.06 30.28
N ASP A 423 -4.43 -26.83 30.93
CA ASP A 423 -4.33 -26.10 32.18
C ASP A 423 -4.67 -24.60 31.99
N ASN A 424 -5.20 -23.94 33.03
CA ASN A 424 -5.65 -22.55 32.93
C ASN A 424 -4.52 -21.58 32.54
N GLU A 425 -3.29 -21.83 32.98
CA GLU A 425 -2.13 -20.99 32.64
C GLU A 425 -1.83 -21.06 31.14
N THR A 426 -1.76 -22.25 30.57
CA THR A 426 -1.54 -22.44 29.13
C THR A 426 -2.72 -21.93 28.30
N LEU A 427 -3.95 -22.11 28.76
CA LEU A 427 -5.13 -21.58 28.07
C LEU A 427 -5.03 -20.05 27.97
N ASN A 428 -4.76 -19.36 29.08
CA ASN A 428 -4.56 -17.91 29.08
C ASN A 428 -3.38 -17.49 28.20
N TYR A 429 -2.27 -18.25 28.24
CA TYR A 429 -1.09 -17.96 27.43
C TYR A 429 -1.38 -18.08 25.92
N SER A 430 -2.08 -19.15 25.51
CA SER A 430 -2.47 -19.37 24.11
C SER A 430 -3.49 -18.34 23.60
N GLU A 431 -4.47 -17.94 24.42
CA GLU A 431 -5.37 -16.83 24.08
C GLU A 431 -4.62 -15.51 23.90
N ASN A 432 -3.69 -15.20 24.80
CA ASN A 432 -2.85 -14.01 24.70
C ASN A 432 -1.96 -14.02 23.45
N PHE A 433 -1.38 -15.16 23.09
CA PHE A 433 -0.60 -15.31 21.85
C PHE A 433 -1.43 -14.95 20.61
N PHE A 434 -2.64 -15.49 20.47
CA PHE A 434 -3.49 -15.18 19.31
C PHE A 434 -3.93 -13.71 19.28
N GLN A 435 -4.22 -13.12 20.44
CA GLN A 435 -4.55 -11.70 20.53
C GLN A 435 -3.36 -10.80 20.17
N ARG A 436 -2.16 -11.12 20.67
CA ARG A 436 -0.93 -10.39 20.38
C ARG A 436 -0.55 -10.50 18.90
N ALA A 437 -0.71 -11.68 18.30
CA ALA A 437 -0.43 -11.90 16.87
C ALA A 437 -1.24 -10.97 15.95
N CYS A 438 -2.45 -10.55 16.36
CA CYS A 438 -3.28 -9.66 15.55
C CYS A 438 -2.61 -8.32 15.24
N VAL A 439 -1.76 -7.81 16.13
CA VAL A 439 -1.07 -6.51 15.96
C VAL A 439 -0.10 -6.51 14.79
N PRO A 440 0.97 -7.33 14.79
CA PRO A 440 1.94 -7.35 13.71
C PRO A 440 1.32 -7.76 12.38
N PHE A 441 0.35 -8.68 12.37
CA PHE A 441 -0.37 -9.01 11.13
C PHE A 441 -1.21 -7.83 10.59
N SER A 442 -1.90 -7.07 11.45
CA SER A 442 -2.60 -5.86 10.99
C SER A 442 -1.63 -4.78 10.52
N ASN A 443 -0.52 -4.59 11.25
CA ASN A 443 0.53 -3.64 10.93
C ASN A 443 1.20 -4.00 9.59
N LEU A 444 1.27 -5.28 9.23
CA LEU A 444 1.72 -5.75 7.91
C LEU A 444 0.81 -5.25 6.80
N PHE A 445 -0.51 -5.44 6.90
CA PHE A 445 -1.47 -4.91 5.92
C PHE A 445 -1.44 -3.39 5.82
N TYR A 446 -1.37 -2.71 6.97
CA TYR A 446 -1.20 -1.26 7.03
C TYR A 446 0.10 -0.80 6.37
N SER A 447 1.20 -1.56 6.54
CA SER A 447 2.49 -1.26 5.93
C SER A 447 2.42 -1.28 4.41
N LEU A 448 1.76 -2.29 3.81
CA LEU A 448 1.61 -2.45 2.36
C LEU A 448 0.83 -1.33 1.66
N CYS A 449 0.02 -0.58 2.42
CA CYS A 449 -0.74 0.56 1.91
C CYS A 449 0.02 1.90 1.96
N ASN A 450 1.24 1.94 2.50
CA ASN A 450 2.06 3.16 2.46
C ASN A 450 2.85 3.25 1.14
N ASN A 451 3.55 4.38 0.96
CA ASN A 451 4.52 4.49 -0.12
C ASN A 451 5.65 3.46 0.07
N HIS A 452 6.32 3.03 -1.02
CA HIS A 452 7.30 1.94 -0.93
C HIS A 452 8.47 2.25 0.02
N ALA A 453 8.90 3.51 0.15
CA ALA A 453 9.97 3.88 1.08
C ALA A 453 9.56 3.60 2.54
N ARG A 454 8.36 4.05 2.93
CA ARG A 454 7.77 3.82 4.26
C ARG A 454 7.39 2.39 4.49
N THR A 455 6.91 1.68 3.48
CA THR A 455 6.67 0.24 3.56
C THR A 455 7.96 -0.47 3.96
N ARG A 456 9.08 -0.18 3.30
CA ARG A 456 10.38 -0.79 3.65
C ARG A 456 10.84 -0.45 5.07
N GLU A 457 10.66 0.79 5.51
CA GLU A 457 10.97 1.20 6.89
C GLU A 457 10.09 0.47 7.92
N LYS A 458 8.78 0.40 7.71
CA LYS A 458 7.85 -0.30 8.61
C LYS A 458 8.08 -1.80 8.65
N LEU A 459 8.48 -2.43 7.54
CA LEU A 459 8.88 -3.84 7.52
C LEU A 459 10.08 -4.09 8.44
N SER A 460 11.02 -3.15 8.55
CA SER A 460 12.13 -3.24 9.52
C SER A 460 11.62 -3.33 10.95
N ASN A 461 10.68 -2.45 11.33
CA ASN A 461 10.12 -2.43 12.68
C ASN A 461 9.24 -3.67 12.95
N LEU A 462 8.53 -4.15 11.92
CA LEU A 462 7.72 -5.37 12.01
C LEU A 462 8.55 -6.60 12.35
N LEU A 463 9.80 -6.69 11.89
CA LEU A 463 10.67 -7.82 12.21
C LEU A 463 10.94 -7.92 13.72
N ASP A 464 11.05 -6.80 14.43
CA ASP A 464 11.16 -6.78 15.88
C ASP A 464 9.87 -7.30 16.55
N GLU A 465 8.69 -6.91 16.05
CA GLU A 465 7.41 -7.43 16.56
C GLU A 465 7.28 -8.95 16.32
N PHE A 466 7.71 -9.44 15.15
CA PHE A 466 7.70 -10.87 14.83
C PHE A 466 8.73 -11.67 15.65
N SER A 467 9.85 -11.07 16.07
CA SER A 467 10.82 -11.72 16.97
C SER A 467 10.17 -12.14 18.30
N VAL A 468 9.34 -11.27 18.88
CA VAL A 468 8.60 -11.56 20.11
C VAL A 468 7.60 -12.69 19.89
N LEU A 469 6.92 -12.73 18.74
CA LEU A 469 6.02 -13.83 18.39
C LEU A 469 6.76 -15.16 18.21
N GLN A 470 7.99 -15.15 17.70
CA GLN A 470 8.81 -16.36 17.60
C GLN A 470 9.04 -16.98 18.99
N ASP A 471 9.50 -16.18 19.95
CA ASP A 471 9.71 -16.63 21.34
C ASP A 471 8.42 -17.14 21.98
N GLU A 472 7.30 -16.47 21.74
CA GLU A 472 6.01 -16.87 22.29
C GLU A 472 5.53 -18.20 21.71
N SER A 473 5.71 -18.38 20.40
CA SER A 473 5.31 -19.58 19.65
C SER A 473 6.13 -20.81 20.05
N GLU A 474 7.43 -20.64 20.35
CA GLU A 474 8.27 -21.75 20.81
C GLU A 474 7.79 -22.29 22.16
N LYS A 475 7.42 -21.42 23.09
CA LYS A 475 6.86 -21.82 24.40
C LYS A 475 5.55 -22.60 24.25
N LEU A 476 4.68 -22.19 23.31
CA LEU A 476 3.46 -22.94 22.98
C LEU A 476 3.76 -24.32 22.42
N ASP A 477 4.72 -24.42 21.51
CA ASP A 477 5.15 -25.69 20.92
C ASP A 477 5.75 -26.61 22.01
N GLN A 478 6.57 -26.09 22.92
CA GLN A 478 7.12 -26.86 24.05
C GLN A 478 6.04 -27.47 24.94
N TRP A 479 4.95 -26.73 25.22
CA TRP A 479 3.80 -27.27 25.94
C TRP A 479 3.09 -28.35 25.11
N LEU A 480 2.85 -28.10 23.81
CA LEU A 480 2.20 -29.06 22.92
C LEU A 480 2.97 -30.38 22.84
N HIS A 481 4.30 -30.33 22.80
CA HIS A 481 5.14 -31.52 22.80
C HIS A 481 4.91 -32.35 24.07
N LYS A 482 4.94 -31.71 25.24
CA LYS A 482 4.69 -32.38 26.53
C LYS A 482 3.30 -33.04 26.54
N TYR A 483 2.28 -32.32 26.08
CA TYR A 483 0.91 -32.83 26.01
C TYR A 483 0.80 -34.05 25.07
N LEU A 484 1.36 -33.97 23.86
CA LEU A 484 1.30 -35.07 22.90
C LEU A 484 2.02 -36.33 23.41
N ILE A 485 3.20 -36.18 24.01
CA ILE A 485 3.95 -37.30 24.60
C ILE A 485 3.11 -37.99 25.69
N GLN A 486 2.48 -37.21 26.58
CA GLN A 486 1.62 -37.74 27.63
C GLN A 486 0.43 -38.53 27.05
N GLN A 487 -0.21 -38.02 25.99
CA GLN A 487 -1.32 -38.71 25.33
C GLN A 487 -0.88 -39.99 24.62
N ILE A 488 0.31 -40.02 24.01
CA ILE A 488 0.88 -41.23 23.39
C ILE A 488 1.06 -42.33 24.44
N ILE A 489 1.61 -41.98 25.61
CA ILE A 489 1.80 -42.92 26.72
C ILE A 489 0.46 -43.44 27.24
N GLN A 490 -0.51 -42.56 27.45
CA GLN A 490 -1.82 -42.93 28.01
C GLN A 490 -2.67 -43.79 27.08
N THR A 491 -2.60 -43.56 25.76
CA THR A 491 -3.50 -44.22 24.79
C THR A 491 -3.00 -45.57 24.28
N ASN A 492 -1.85 -46.06 24.79
CA ASN A 492 -1.19 -47.32 24.40
C ASN A 492 -1.31 -47.57 22.88
N LEU A 493 -0.94 -46.57 22.08
CA LEU A 493 -0.91 -46.70 20.62
C LEU A 493 0.26 -47.62 20.25
N SER A 494 0.02 -48.93 20.26
CA SER A 494 0.98 -50.00 19.98
C SER A 494 1.55 -50.03 18.54
N THR A 495 1.35 -48.98 17.75
CA THR A 495 1.69 -48.88 16.33
C THR A 495 2.35 -47.56 15.94
N ILE A 496 2.99 -46.85 16.87
CA ILE A 496 3.79 -45.67 16.54
C ILE A 496 5.23 -46.12 16.40
N ASN A 497 5.78 -46.07 15.18
CA ASN A 497 7.19 -46.33 14.95
C ASN A 497 8.04 -45.36 15.77
N ALA A 498 9.18 -45.83 16.30
CA ALA A 498 10.11 -45.00 17.08
C ALA A 498 10.51 -43.70 16.34
N GLN A 499 10.60 -43.75 15.01
CA GLN A 499 10.86 -42.58 14.16
C GLN A 499 9.74 -41.53 14.19
N THR A 500 8.48 -41.95 14.27
CA THR A 500 7.32 -41.03 14.34
C THR A 500 7.27 -40.34 15.71
N LEU A 501 7.62 -41.06 16.78
CA LEU A 501 7.74 -40.49 18.13
C LEU A 501 8.86 -39.42 18.19
N LEU A 502 10.03 -39.74 17.65
CA LEU A 502 11.18 -38.83 17.58
C LEU A 502 10.90 -37.58 16.73
N LEU A 503 10.04 -37.71 15.71
CA LEU A 503 9.60 -36.59 14.90
C LEU A 503 8.66 -35.69 15.71
N ILE A 504 7.66 -36.27 16.40
CA ILE A 504 6.71 -35.56 17.28
C ILE A 504 7.44 -34.83 18.41
N GLU A 505 8.53 -35.39 18.95
CA GLU A 505 9.36 -34.70 19.95
C GLU A 505 10.04 -33.42 19.43
N LYS A 506 10.20 -33.30 18.10
CA LYS A 506 10.90 -32.19 17.43
C LYS A 506 9.97 -31.33 16.56
N THR A 507 8.66 -31.56 16.56
CA THR A 507 7.71 -30.87 15.66
C THR A 507 7.22 -29.54 16.21
N SER A 508 7.85 -28.43 15.83
CA SER A 508 7.31 -27.10 16.12
C SER A 508 6.22 -26.73 15.10
N TYR A 509 5.01 -26.41 15.55
CA TYR A 509 3.89 -26.05 14.67
C TYR A 509 3.75 -24.53 14.58
N PHE A 510 3.61 -23.85 15.71
CA PHE A 510 3.39 -22.41 15.76
C PHE A 510 4.63 -21.65 15.34
N PHE A 511 5.80 -22.07 15.81
CA PHE A 511 7.08 -21.45 15.45
C PHE A 511 7.32 -21.53 13.94
N GLN A 512 7.00 -22.66 13.32
CA GLN A 512 7.16 -22.86 11.89
C GLN A 512 6.30 -21.89 11.05
N PHE A 513 5.08 -21.65 11.50
CA PHE A 513 4.18 -20.70 10.85
C PHE A 513 4.67 -19.24 11.02
N ILE A 514 5.09 -18.86 12.23
CA ILE A 514 5.61 -17.51 12.48
C ILE A 514 6.93 -17.29 11.74
N LEU A 515 7.80 -18.30 11.69
CA LEU A 515 9.05 -18.27 10.93
C LEU A 515 8.79 -18.11 9.43
N HIS A 516 7.78 -18.80 8.86
CA HIS A 516 7.37 -18.60 7.47
C HIS A 516 7.04 -17.13 7.20
N TRP A 517 6.18 -16.51 8.00
CA TRP A 517 5.82 -15.09 7.83
C TRP A 517 6.98 -14.13 8.09
N THR A 518 7.85 -14.44 9.05
CA THR A 518 9.07 -13.66 9.29
C THR A 518 9.97 -13.67 8.05
N LEU A 519 10.22 -14.86 7.48
CA LEU A 519 11.01 -15.02 6.26
C LEU A 519 10.37 -14.27 5.10
N LEU A 520 9.04 -14.33 4.95
CA LEU A 520 8.36 -13.54 3.92
C LEU A 520 8.65 -12.03 4.07
N ILE A 521 8.58 -11.49 5.28
CA ILE A 521 8.89 -10.08 5.56
C ILE A 521 10.37 -9.77 5.24
N MET A 522 11.30 -10.66 5.62
CA MET A 522 12.73 -10.50 5.30
C MET A 522 13.00 -10.52 3.79
N GLU A 523 12.36 -11.44 3.05
CA GLU A 523 12.44 -11.52 1.60
C GLU A 523 11.96 -10.21 0.99
N TYR A 524 10.77 -9.75 1.38
CA TYR A 524 10.21 -8.51 0.84
C TYR A 524 11.08 -7.29 1.16
N TYR A 525 11.57 -7.17 2.39
CA TYR A 525 12.47 -6.08 2.79
C TYR A 525 13.73 -6.01 1.91
N LEU A 526 14.32 -7.16 1.58
CA LEU A 526 15.48 -7.22 0.68
C LEU A 526 15.10 -6.93 -0.76
N LEU A 527 14.01 -7.49 -1.27
CA LEU A 527 13.56 -7.25 -2.65
C LEU A 527 13.20 -5.78 -2.89
N MET A 528 12.52 -5.13 -1.95
CA MET A 528 12.23 -3.70 -1.99
C MET A 528 13.49 -2.82 -2.07
N GLY A 529 14.62 -3.29 -1.56
CA GLY A 529 15.89 -2.57 -1.70
C GLY A 529 16.40 -2.56 -3.14
N PHE A 530 16.06 -3.57 -3.95
CA PHE A 530 16.29 -3.52 -5.40
C PHE A 530 15.33 -2.54 -6.08
N ASP A 531 14.04 -2.60 -5.77
CA ASP A 531 13.02 -1.71 -6.35
C ASP A 531 13.31 -0.23 -6.11
N LEU A 532 13.78 0.09 -4.90
CA LEU A 532 14.18 1.44 -4.49
C LEU A 532 15.62 1.80 -4.89
N SER A 533 16.32 0.92 -5.61
CA SER A 533 17.72 1.12 -6.06
C SER A 533 18.69 1.47 -4.92
N LEU A 534 18.52 0.84 -3.76
CA LEU A 534 19.31 1.10 -2.55
C LEU A 534 20.62 0.33 -2.51
N TYR A 535 20.81 -0.65 -3.39
CA TYR A 535 22.01 -1.48 -3.44
C TYR A 535 23.00 -0.96 -4.47
N SER A 536 24.23 -0.68 -4.00
CA SER A 536 25.35 -0.46 -4.90
C SER A 536 25.77 -1.78 -5.56
N LYS A 537 26.41 -1.69 -6.74
CA LYS A 537 26.90 -2.87 -7.47
C LYS A 537 27.85 -3.75 -6.65
N ARG A 538 28.53 -3.20 -5.64
CA ARG A 538 29.44 -3.91 -4.73
C ARG A 538 28.68 -4.76 -3.71
N GLU A 539 27.59 -4.21 -3.17
CA GLU A 539 26.76 -4.89 -2.17
C GLU A 539 25.96 -6.05 -2.76
N LEU A 540 25.81 -6.12 -4.09
CA LEU A 540 25.08 -7.22 -4.75
C LEU A 540 25.62 -8.59 -4.35
N TYR A 541 26.94 -8.73 -4.18
CA TYR A 541 27.56 -9.99 -3.78
C TYR A 541 27.06 -10.46 -2.41
N ASP A 542 27.04 -9.55 -1.43
CA ASP A 542 26.60 -9.81 -0.06
C ASP A 542 25.07 -10.02 0.01
N VAL A 543 24.30 -9.19 -0.71
CA VAL A 543 22.84 -9.24 -0.74
C VAL A 543 22.36 -10.57 -1.33
N TYR A 544 22.89 -11.00 -2.48
CA TYR A 544 22.49 -12.30 -3.06
C TYR A 544 22.95 -13.48 -2.22
N PHE A 545 24.12 -13.40 -1.57
CA PHE A 545 24.55 -14.42 -0.61
C PHE A 545 23.55 -14.56 0.54
N TYR A 546 23.25 -13.44 1.21
CA TYR A 546 22.39 -13.45 2.40
C TYR A 546 20.98 -13.92 2.03
N PHE A 547 20.46 -13.42 0.90
CA PHE A 547 19.16 -13.81 0.39
C PHE A 547 19.10 -15.32 0.08
N ALA A 548 20.11 -15.89 -0.59
CA ALA A 548 20.15 -17.31 -0.88
C ALA A 548 20.38 -18.19 0.35
N GLN A 549 21.51 -17.99 1.04
CA GLN A 549 22.04 -18.94 2.03
C GLN A 549 21.38 -18.83 3.40
N ILE A 550 20.85 -17.65 3.75
CA ILE A 550 20.21 -17.43 5.05
C ILE A 550 18.70 -17.48 4.91
N ILE A 551 18.13 -16.64 4.05
CA ILE A 551 16.68 -16.47 3.97
C ILE A 551 16.04 -17.62 3.19
N LEU A 552 16.35 -17.74 1.90
CA LEU A 552 15.70 -18.74 1.02
C LEU A 552 16.01 -20.17 1.44
N PHE A 553 17.24 -20.46 1.87
CA PHE A 553 17.59 -21.78 2.40
C PHE A 553 16.75 -22.16 3.63
N THR A 554 16.60 -21.24 4.58
CA THR A 554 15.74 -21.46 5.75
C THR A 554 14.29 -21.63 5.33
N HIS A 555 13.81 -20.85 4.36
CA HIS A 555 12.44 -20.94 3.86
C HIS A 555 12.16 -22.26 3.14
N ILE A 556 13.12 -22.79 2.37
CA ILE A 556 13.06 -24.14 1.78
C ILE A 556 12.92 -25.20 2.87
N ASN A 557 13.69 -25.09 3.95
CA ASN A 557 13.60 -26.00 5.08
C ASN A 557 12.26 -25.87 5.80
N VAL A 558 11.68 -24.66 5.82
CA VAL A 558 10.35 -24.45 6.38
C VAL A 558 9.31 -25.27 5.62
N TYR A 559 9.22 -25.13 4.30
CA TYR A 559 8.25 -25.90 3.51
C TYR A 559 8.48 -27.42 3.57
N LYS A 560 9.74 -27.87 3.51
CA LYS A 560 10.08 -29.31 3.65
C LYS A 560 9.64 -29.86 5.00
N THR A 561 9.90 -29.13 6.08
CA THR A 561 9.54 -29.54 7.44
C THR A 561 8.03 -29.54 7.62
N SER A 562 7.31 -28.51 7.14
CA SER A 562 5.85 -28.45 7.18
C SER A 562 5.22 -29.63 6.45
N LYS A 563 5.72 -30.00 5.26
CA LYS A 563 5.27 -31.18 4.52
C LYS A 563 5.51 -32.48 5.29
N ASN A 564 6.68 -32.61 5.92
CA ASN A 564 6.99 -33.79 6.74
C ASN A 564 6.04 -33.87 7.95
N ILE A 565 5.77 -32.75 8.62
CA ILE A 565 4.82 -32.66 9.74
C ILE A 565 3.42 -33.07 9.28
N LEU A 566 2.92 -32.54 8.17
CA LEU A 566 1.59 -32.88 7.65
C LEU A 566 1.45 -34.38 7.36
N ASN A 567 2.43 -34.98 6.69
CA ASN A 567 2.37 -36.40 6.31
C ASN A 567 2.48 -37.36 7.51
N THR A 568 3.06 -36.92 8.62
CA THR A 568 3.33 -37.78 9.78
C THR A 568 2.36 -37.56 10.93
N THR A 569 2.01 -36.31 11.23
CA THR A 569 1.22 -35.95 12.40
C THR A 569 -0.28 -35.99 12.15
N VAL A 570 -0.75 -35.62 10.94
CA VAL A 570 -2.19 -35.64 10.62
C VAL A 570 -2.80 -37.05 10.73
N PRO A 571 -2.18 -38.13 10.21
CA PRO A 571 -2.71 -39.49 10.40
C PRO A 571 -2.82 -39.88 11.87
N PHE A 572 -1.86 -39.45 12.69
CA PHE A 572 -1.83 -39.69 14.13
C PHE A 572 -2.93 -38.90 14.86
N LEU A 573 -3.12 -37.62 14.54
CA LEU A 573 -4.19 -36.79 15.11
C LEU A 573 -5.59 -37.37 14.81
N VAL A 574 -5.77 -37.96 13.63
CA VAL A 574 -7.02 -38.64 13.26
C VAL A 574 -7.25 -39.89 14.11
N GLN A 575 -6.21 -40.69 14.36
CA GLN A 575 -6.31 -41.86 15.24
C GLN A 575 -6.61 -41.46 16.69
N LEU A 576 -5.97 -40.40 17.19
CA LEU A 576 -6.24 -39.85 18.52
C LEU A 576 -7.68 -39.39 18.66
N ASN A 577 -8.18 -38.57 17.72
CA ASN A 577 -9.56 -38.09 17.73
C ASN A 577 -10.58 -39.27 17.72
N GLN A 578 -10.29 -40.35 16.98
CA GLN A 578 -11.15 -41.55 16.97
C GLN A 578 -11.15 -42.29 18.31
N LYS A 579 -9.99 -42.44 18.97
CA LYS A 579 -9.90 -43.10 20.28
C LYS A 579 -10.51 -42.26 21.39
N GLN A 580 -10.30 -40.94 21.37
CA GLN A 580 -10.86 -40.00 22.35
C GLN A 580 -12.39 -39.97 22.32
N GLN A 581 -13.01 -40.09 21.14
CA GLN A 581 -14.47 -40.17 21.00
C GLN A 581 -15.12 -41.38 21.71
N ILE A 582 -14.36 -42.45 21.96
CA ILE A 582 -14.86 -43.65 22.66
C ILE A 582 -14.97 -43.39 24.18
N ASN A 583 -14.21 -42.43 24.71
CA ASN A 583 -14.20 -42.05 26.12
C ASN A 583 -15.06 -40.81 26.37
N LYS A 584 -16.32 -41.00 26.80
CA LYS A 584 -17.35 -39.94 26.97
C LYS A 584 -17.08 -38.87 28.07
N ASN A 585 -15.93 -38.88 28.74
CA ASN A 585 -15.62 -38.02 29.90
C ASN A 585 -14.58 -36.92 29.61
N GLN A 586 -14.48 -36.40 28.38
CA GLN A 586 -13.42 -35.44 28.01
C GLN A 586 -13.92 -34.01 27.80
N ILE A 587 -13.11 -33.02 28.20
CA ILE A 587 -13.39 -31.58 28.09
C ILE A 587 -13.28 -31.14 26.62
N ASN A 588 -14.27 -30.39 26.15
CA ASN A 588 -14.29 -29.83 24.80
C ASN A 588 -13.22 -28.75 24.61
N ASN A 589 -12.56 -28.74 23.45
CA ASN A 589 -11.59 -27.73 23.08
C ASN A 589 -12.27 -26.37 22.80
N PRO A 590 -11.98 -25.30 23.56
CA PRO A 590 -12.61 -23.99 23.36
C PRO A 590 -12.21 -23.35 22.02
N PHE A 591 -10.98 -23.57 21.54
CA PHE A 591 -10.47 -22.97 20.30
C PHE A 591 -11.17 -23.52 19.05
N ILE A 592 -11.55 -24.80 19.06
CA ILE A 592 -12.25 -25.43 17.93
C ILE A 592 -13.71 -24.99 17.87
N GLN A 593 -14.36 -24.78 19.02
CA GLN A 593 -15.72 -24.26 19.05
C GLN A 593 -15.79 -22.86 18.44
N GLN A 594 -14.85 -21.98 18.80
CA GLN A 594 -14.73 -20.63 18.23
C GLN A 594 -14.47 -20.69 16.71
N LEU A 595 -13.52 -21.53 16.30
CA LEU A 595 -13.13 -21.66 14.90
C LEU A 595 -14.24 -22.25 14.02
N ASN A 596 -14.98 -23.24 14.53
CA ASN A 596 -16.11 -23.84 13.81
C ASN A 596 -17.26 -22.84 13.57
N ASN A 597 -17.47 -21.89 14.49
CA ASN A 597 -18.47 -20.84 14.28
C ASN A 597 -18.08 -19.94 13.09
N LEU A 598 -16.81 -19.56 12.95
CA LEU A 598 -16.31 -18.79 11.80
C LEU A 598 -16.47 -19.59 10.50
N ILE A 599 -16.05 -20.85 10.50
CA ILE A 599 -16.09 -21.70 9.31
C ILE A 599 -17.54 -21.92 8.86
N GLN A 600 -18.48 -22.16 9.77
CA GLN A 600 -19.91 -22.31 9.46
C GLN A 600 -20.55 -21.01 8.93
N GLN A 601 -20.03 -19.85 9.33
CA GLN A 601 -20.53 -18.55 8.87
C GLN A 601 -19.95 -18.12 7.51
N HIS A 602 -18.71 -18.50 7.18
CA HIS A 602 -17.98 -17.92 6.04
C HIS A 602 -17.26 -18.91 5.10
N ALA A 603 -17.17 -20.20 5.46
CA ALA A 603 -16.46 -21.23 4.69
C ALA A 603 -17.23 -22.56 4.67
N ASN A 604 -18.24 -22.66 3.80
CA ASN A 604 -19.07 -23.86 3.62
C ASN A 604 -18.30 -25.14 3.20
N ASP A 605 -17.02 -25.04 2.83
CA ASP A 605 -16.23 -26.10 2.16
C ASP A 605 -14.96 -26.52 2.92
N ASP A 606 -14.89 -26.37 4.25
CA ASP A 606 -13.72 -26.89 4.98
C ASP A 606 -13.87 -28.41 5.26
N PRO A 607 -13.00 -29.27 4.69
CA PRO A 607 -13.07 -30.73 4.83
C PRO A 607 -12.89 -31.23 6.27
N LEU A 608 -12.43 -30.40 7.21
CA LEU A 608 -12.35 -30.72 8.65
C LEU A 608 -13.70 -30.64 9.36
N ILE A 609 -14.70 -29.92 8.82
CA ILE A 609 -16.05 -29.81 9.41
C ILE A 609 -16.74 -31.19 9.43
N GLU A 610 -16.55 -32.06 8.43
CA GLU A 610 -17.21 -33.38 8.41
C GLU A 610 -16.61 -34.41 9.39
N LEU A 611 -15.48 -34.12 10.03
CA LEU A 611 -15.02 -34.88 11.19
C LEU A 611 -15.93 -34.62 12.41
N SER A 612 -16.78 -33.59 12.37
CA SER A 612 -17.63 -33.14 13.48
C SER A 612 -19.00 -33.83 13.59
N ASN A 613 -19.61 -34.30 12.49
CA ASN A 613 -20.98 -34.85 12.51
C ASN A 613 -21.06 -36.40 12.38
N GLU A 614 -21.84 -37.04 13.26
CA GLU A 614 -22.28 -38.44 13.16
C GLU A 614 -23.37 -38.58 12.05
N ASN A 615 -23.73 -39.71 11.42
CA ASN A 615 -23.82 -41.13 11.74
C ASN A 615 -23.88 -41.93 10.40
N ASN A 616 -23.53 -43.24 10.45
CA ASN A 616 -23.64 -44.29 9.40
C ASN A 616 -22.33 -44.77 8.72
N SER A 617 -22.24 -46.09 8.57
CA SER A 617 -21.10 -46.87 8.08
C SER A 617 -20.70 -46.57 6.62
N SER A 618 -21.59 -45.97 5.83
CA SER A 618 -21.33 -45.50 4.46
C SER A 618 -20.50 -44.20 4.40
N GLN A 619 -20.48 -43.38 5.45
CA GLN A 619 -19.73 -42.11 5.49
C GLN A 619 -18.23 -42.27 5.80
N LYS A 620 -17.76 -43.42 6.31
CA LYS A 620 -16.32 -43.64 6.61
C LYS A 620 -15.42 -43.55 5.37
N LYS A 621 -15.91 -43.95 4.18
CA LYS A 621 -15.18 -43.82 2.91
C LYS A 621 -15.11 -42.36 2.43
N ASN A 622 -16.17 -41.59 2.59
CA ASN A 622 -16.17 -40.16 2.21
C ASN A 622 -15.31 -39.31 3.18
N LYS A 623 -15.33 -39.60 4.48
CA LYS A 623 -14.46 -38.93 5.47
C LYS A 623 -12.96 -39.15 5.21
N ARG A 624 -12.56 -40.37 4.85
CA ARG A 624 -11.17 -40.65 4.41
C ARG A 624 -10.82 -39.95 3.10
N LYS A 625 -11.76 -39.83 2.16
CA LYS A 625 -11.56 -39.08 0.91
C LYS A 625 -11.38 -37.58 1.15
N ASN A 626 -12.15 -36.98 2.05
CA ASN A 626 -12.07 -35.54 2.35
C ASN A 626 -10.81 -35.18 3.14
N LEU A 627 -10.37 -36.03 4.07
CA LEU A 627 -9.11 -35.83 4.80
C LEU A 627 -7.88 -36.05 3.92
N ASN A 628 -7.93 -37.04 3.03
CA ASN A 628 -6.92 -37.20 1.99
C ASN A 628 -6.94 -36.01 1.03
N GLY A 629 -8.12 -35.45 0.73
CA GLY A 629 -8.31 -34.22 -0.05
C GLY A 629 -7.61 -33.01 0.56
N LEU A 630 -7.79 -32.75 1.86
CA LEU A 630 -7.09 -31.66 2.56
C LEU A 630 -5.57 -31.84 2.59
N LEU A 631 -5.12 -33.06 2.87
CA LEU A 631 -3.69 -33.39 2.84
C LEU A 631 -3.10 -33.21 1.45
N THR A 632 -3.85 -33.56 0.40
CA THR A 632 -3.42 -33.31 -0.98
C THR A 632 -3.36 -31.81 -1.27
N THR A 633 -4.35 -31.00 -0.88
CA THR A 633 -4.34 -29.56 -1.15
C THR A 633 -3.19 -28.85 -0.42
N ASN A 634 -2.95 -29.18 0.85
CA ASN A 634 -1.87 -28.55 1.62
C ASN A 634 -0.49 -28.97 1.10
N ASN A 635 -0.31 -30.25 0.76
CA ASN A 635 0.94 -30.72 0.18
C ASN A 635 1.17 -30.13 -1.21
N GLU A 636 0.14 -29.98 -2.04
CA GLU A 636 0.22 -29.32 -3.33
C GLU A 636 0.63 -27.85 -3.18
N TYR A 637 0.04 -27.13 -2.22
CA TYR A 637 0.42 -25.76 -1.88
C TYR A 637 1.91 -25.66 -1.52
N HIS A 638 2.37 -26.44 -0.53
CA HIS A 638 3.77 -26.43 -0.09
C HIS A 638 4.73 -26.83 -1.22
N GLU A 639 4.33 -27.75 -2.10
CA GLU A 639 5.15 -28.11 -3.27
C GLU A 639 5.25 -26.99 -4.31
N GLN A 640 4.16 -26.25 -4.55
CA GLN A 640 4.16 -25.12 -5.47
C GLN A 640 5.09 -24.00 -4.96
N GLU A 641 4.94 -23.62 -3.70
CA GLU A 641 5.81 -22.63 -3.04
C GLU A 641 7.27 -23.07 -3.05
N LEU A 642 7.53 -24.35 -2.77
CA LEU A 642 8.87 -24.90 -2.77
C LEU A 642 9.55 -24.81 -4.14
N LEU A 643 8.82 -24.96 -5.26
CA LEU A 643 9.37 -24.76 -6.59
C LEU A 643 9.82 -23.30 -6.79
N LEU A 644 9.00 -22.34 -6.36
CA LEU A 644 9.29 -20.92 -6.49
C LEU A 644 10.54 -20.53 -5.67
N VAL A 645 10.56 -20.90 -4.38
CA VAL A 645 11.69 -20.57 -3.49
C VAL A 645 12.97 -21.27 -3.95
N ASN A 646 12.92 -22.51 -4.43
CA ASN A 646 14.09 -23.18 -5.02
C ASN A 646 14.57 -22.47 -6.30
N GLY A 647 13.65 -21.97 -7.13
CA GLY A 647 13.98 -21.17 -8.30
C GLY A 647 14.77 -19.92 -7.93
N HIS A 648 14.29 -19.16 -6.93
CA HIS A 648 14.99 -18.00 -6.39
C HIS A 648 16.32 -18.32 -5.71
N PHE A 649 16.39 -19.43 -4.99
CA PHE A 649 17.60 -19.88 -4.33
C PHE A 649 18.70 -20.16 -5.36
N SER A 650 18.38 -20.94 -6.39
CA SER A 650 19.31 -21.22 -7.50
C SER A 650 19.67 -19.95 -8.27
N MET A 651 18.72 -19.05 -8.52
CA MET A 651 18.97 -17.78 -9.21
C MET A 651 19.93 -16.86 -8.44
N SER A 652 19.69 -16.69 -7.15
CA SER A 652 20.51 -15.86 -6.25
C SER A 652 21.89 -16.47 -6.03
N THR A 653 21.96 -17.79 -5.88
CA THR A 653 23.24 -18.53 -5.80
C THR A 653 24.04 -18.35 -7.10
N ALA A 654 23.40 -18.46 -8.27
CA ALA A 654 24.06 -18.23 -9.55
C ALA A 654 24.62 -16.81 -9.67
N MET A 655 23.85 -15.80 -9.26
CA MET A 655 24.30 -14.40 -9.25
C MET A 655 25.46 -14.17 -8.29
N HIS A 656 25.41 -14.73 -7.08
CA HIS A 656 26.49 -14.64 -6.10
C HIS A 656 27.79 -15.27 -6.63
N ARG A 657 27.72 -16.47 -7.21
CA ARG A 657 28.86 -17.17 -7.83
C ARG A 657 29.41 -16.40 -9.03
N CYS A 658 28.52 -15.88 -9.88
CA CYS A 658 28.86 -15.04 -11.02
C CYS A 658 29.65 -13.79 -10.60
N LEU A 659 29.15 -13.05 -9.61
CA LEU A 659 29.80 -11.84 -9.10
C LEU A 659 31.21 -12.14 -8.58
N LYS A 660 31.40 -13.26 -7.88
CA LYS A 660 32.73 -13.68 -7.41
C LYS A 660 33.69 -14.00 -8.56
N ALA A 661 33.23 -14.73 -9.58
CA ALA A 661 34.05 -15.05 -10.75
C ALA A 661 34.49 -13.78 -11.49
N LEU A 662 33.58 -12.82 -11.65
CA LEU A 662 33.86 -11.53 -12.29
C LEU A 662 34.81 -10.65 -11.48
N ASP A 663 34.76 -10.72 -10.15
CA ASP A 663 35.67 -10.03 -9.26
C ASP A 663 37.10 -10.59 -9.35
N ILE A 664 37.24 -11.92 -9.38
CA ILE A 664 38.55 -12.59 -9.58
C ILE A 664 39.18 -12.17 -10.91
N GLU A 665 38.40 -12.08 -11.98
CA GLU A 665 38.86 -11.62 -13.30
C GLU A 665 38.92 -10.09 -13.44
N ARG A 666 38.56 -9.33 -12.38
CA ARG A 666 38.51 -7.85 -12.37
C ARG A 666 37.69 -7.23 -13.51
N ARG A 667 36.62 -7.92 -13.92
CA ARG A 667 35.70 -7.47 -14.98
C ARG A 667 34.58 -6.56 -14.48
N LEU A 668 34.48 -6.35 -13.18
CA LEU A 668 33.48 -5.47 -12.57
C LEU A 668 33.88 -3.99 -12.70
N LYS A 669 32.94 -3.14 -13.12
CA LYS A 669 33.14 -1.67 -13.15
C LYS A 669 32.98 -1.10 -11.74
N PHE A 670 34.02 -1.17 -10.92
CA PHE A 670 34.05 -0.47 -9.63
C PHE A 670 34.84 0.84 -9.71
N SER A 671 34.36 1.89 -9.05
CA SER A 671 35.07 3.17 -8.90
C SER A 671 36.24 3.00 -7.92
N SER A 672 37.43 3.44 -8.30
CA SER A 672 38.73 3.19 -7.66
C SER A 672 38.97 3.90 -6.31
N ASN A 673 37.95 4.46 -5.65
CA ASN A 673 38.14 5.23 -4.41
C ASN A 673 38.06 4.32 -3.17
N ASP A 674 38.99 3.36 -3.07
CA ASP A 674 39.03 2.31 -2.03
C ASP A 674 39.96 2.59 -0.83
N SER A 675 40.50 3.81 -0.70
CA SER A 675 41.36 4.18 0.43
C SER A 675 40.66 4.95 1.54
N ASN A 676 39.34 5.15 1.47
CA ASN A 676 38.63 5.96 2.45
C ASN A 676 38.26 5.13 3.69
N TYR A 677 38.91 5.40 4.82
CA TYR A 677 38.71 4.70 6.10
C TYR A 677 37.23 4.62 6.53
N PHE A 678 36.40 5.59 6.12
CA PHE A 678 34.98 5.69 6.44
C PHE A 678 34.06 4.79 5.58
N LEU A 679 34.56 4.13 4.52
CA LEU A 679 33.76 3.36 3.55
C LEU A 679 33.97 1.83 3.63
N ARG A 680 34.37 1.31 4.79
CA ARG A 680 34.61 -0.13 5.00
C ARG A 680 33.39 -0.97 4.61
N ASP A 681 33.62 -2.07 3.90
CA ASP A 681 32.57 -3.04 3.52
C ASP A 681 31.83 -3.57 4.75
N GLU A 682 32.53 -3.76 5.87
CA GLU A 682 31.93 -4.17 7.15
C GLU A 682 30.79 -3.24 7.61
N ILE A 683 30.99 -1.93 7.55
CA ILE A 683 29.98 -0.95 8.00
C ILE A 683 28.75 -1.02 7.08
N ARG A 684 28.98 -1.14 5.77
CA ARG A 684 27.90 -1.29 4.78
C ARG A 684 27.11 -2.58 5.00
N TYR A 685 27.80 -3.70 5.18
CA TYR A 685 27.18 -4.99 5.51
C TYR A 685 26.32 -4.88 6.77
N ARG A 686 26.89 -4.33 7.86
CA ARG A 686 26.18 -4.18 9.13
C ARG A 686 24.94 -3.31 8.98
N HIS A 687 25.04 -2.15 8.34
CA HIS A 687 23.88 -1.27 8.12
C HIS A 687 22.81 -1.94 7.24
N ARG A 688 23.22 -2.72 6.24
CA ARG A 688 22.31 -3.39 5.30
C ARG A 688 21.44 -4.44 5.98
N PHE A 689 22.04 -5.24 6.86
CA PHE A 689 21.40 -6.38 7.52
C PHE A 689 21.01 -6.11 8.98
N LEU A 690 21.23 -4.89 9.50
CA LEU A 690 20.87 -4.48 10.85
C LEU A 690 19.41 -4.80 11.24
N PRO A 691 18.40 -4.64 10.36
CA PRO A 691 17.02 -5.01 10.69
C PRO A 691 16.80 -6.47 11.06
N PHE A 692 17.75 -7.35 10.75
CA PHE A 692 17.68 -8.78 11.08
C PHE A 692 18.36 -9.11 12.41
N ALA A 693 18.99 -8.13 13.07
CA ALA A 693 19.84 -8.35 14.24
C ALA A 693 19.09 -8.91 15.46
N ASN A 694 17.83 -8.53 15.64
CA ASN A 694 17.01 -8.92 16.80
C ASN A 694 16.23 -10.23 16.57
N LEU A 695 16.31 -10.83 15.39
CA LEU A 695 15.58 -12.06 15.08
C LEU A 695 16.24 -13.27 15.75
N CYS A 696 15.42 -14.12 16.38
CA CYS A 696 15.86 -15.41 16.92
C CYS A 696 16.15 -16.40 15.78
N ALA A 697 15.28 -16.46 14.76
CA ALA A 697 15.46 -17.31 13.59
C ALA A 697 15.01 -16.62 12.28
N PRO A 698 15.79 -16.75 11.18
CA PRO A 698 17.16 -17.25 11.16
C PRO A 698 18.10 -16.30 11.94
N PRO A 699 19.16 -16.83 12.58
CA PRO A 699 20.06 -16.00 13.37
C PRO A 699 20.76 -14.96 12.49
N TYR A 700 20.90 -13.75 13.00
CA TYR A 700 21.70 -12.71 12.37
C TYR A 700 23.12 -13.22 12.11
N MET A 701 23.61 -13.06 10.88
CA MET A 701 24.98 -13.40 10.53
C MET A 701 25.88 -12.19 10.74
N PRO A 702 26.82 -12.21 11.71
CA PRO A 702 27.83 -11.17 11.84
C PRO A 702 28.77 -11.16 10.62
N HIS A 703 29.31 -9.99 10.30
CA HIS A 703 30.24 -9.84 9.18
C HIS A 703 31.47 -10.75 9.30
N THR A 704 31.94 -11.03 10.51
CA THR A 704 33.07 -11.96 10.76
C THR A 704 32.77 -13.37 10.28
N ASP A 705 31.55 -13.85 10.51
CA ASP A 705 31.13 -15.20 10.18
C ASP A 705 30.87 -15.31 8.68
N PHE A 706 30.30 -14.25 8.10
CA PHE A 706 30.18 -14.10 6.65
C PHE A 706 31.54 -14.22 5.94
N LEU A 707 32.55 -13.46 6.41
CA LEU A 707 33.91 -13.56 5.87
C LEU A 707 34.50 -14.95 6.06
N HIS A 708 34.31 -15.57 7.22
CA HIS A 708 34.80 -16.92 7.47
C HIS A 708 34.20 -17.94 6.50
N ILE A 709 32.88 -17.87 6.26
CA ILE A 709 32.20 -18.72 5.26
C ILE A 709 32.77 -18.43 3.87
N GLN A 710 32.93 -17.16 3.50
CA GLN A 710 33.50 -16.77 2.22
C GLN A 710 34.93 -17.32 2.01
N HIS A 711 35.77 -17.28 3.03
CA HIS A 711 37.13 -17.84 2.98
C HIS A 711 37.13 -19.36 2.80
N LEU A 712 36.15 -20.05 3.39
CA LEU A 712 36.03 -21.51 3.30
C LEU A 712 35.39 -21.98 1.99
N SER A 713 34.39 -21.27 1.48
CA SER A 713 33.63 -21.67 0.29
C SER A 713 34.23 -21.14 -1.00
N ASP A 714 34.50 -19.83 -1.10
CA ASP A 714 34.62 -19.19 -2.42
C ASP A 714 36.06 -19.01 -2.88
N ASN A 715 36.98 -18.76 -1.94
CA ASN A 715 38.38 -18.48 -2.28
C ASN A 715 39.18 -19.73 -2.68
N ARG A 716 38.55 -20.92 -2.66
CA ARG A 716 39.17 -22.18 -3.09
C ARG A 716 38.90 -22.51 -4.56
N TYR A 717 37.91 -21.88 -5.18
CA TYR A 717 37.51 -22.16 -6.55
C TYR A 717 38.17 -21.19 -7.54
N THR A 718 38.49 -21.71 -8.72
CA THR A 718 38.93 -20.89 -9.85
C THR A 718 37.74 -20.14 -10.47
N ALA A 719 38.01 -19.04 -11.18
CA ALA A 719 36.95 -18.29 -11.88
C ALA A 719 36.16 -19.20 -12.87
N SER A 720 36.85 -20.12 -13.54
CA SER A 720 36.25 -21.12 -14.44
C SER A 720 35.25 -22.04 -13.74
N GLU A 721 35.63 -22.57 -12.56
CA GLU A 721 34.74 -23.43 -11.76
C GLU A 721 33.52 -22.66 -11.26
N LEU A 722 33.71 -21.42 -10.81
CA LEU A 722 32.61 -20.56 -10.36
C LEU A 722 31.65 -20.19 -11.50
N TYR A 723 32.15 -19.93 -12.71
CA TYR A 723 31.30 -19.74 -13.88
C TYR A 723 30.51 -21.00 -14.21
N GLN A 724 31.14 -22.18 -14.17
CA GLN A 724 30.45 -23.44 -14.43
C GLN A 724 29.36 -23.72 -13.39
N ASP A 725 29.64 -23.46 -12.11
CA ASP A 725 28.66 -23.58 -11.03
C ASP A 725 27.49 -22.59 -11.21
N ALA A 726 27.79 -21.33 -11.54
CA ALA A 726 26.77 -20.33 -11.84
C ALA A 726 25.88 -20.72 -13.03
N ILE A 727 26.45 -21.27 -14.10
CA ILE A 727 25.71 -21.78 -15.27
C ILE A 727 24.77 -22.92 -14.86
N ASN A 728 25.25 -23.87 -14.06
CA ASN A 728 24.44 -24.99 -13.59
C ASN A 728 23.28 -24.49 -12.73
N ASN A 729 23.52 -23.53 -11.83
CA ASN A 729 22.49 -22.94 -11.00
C ASN A 729 21.46 -22.13 -11.81
N PHE A 730 21.87 -21.38 -12.85
CA PHE A 730 20.91 -20.72 -13.75
C PHE A 730 20.04 -21.73 -14.51
N LEU A 731 20.61 -22.85 -14.94
CA LEU A 731 19.85 -23.93 -15.57
C LEU A 731 18.85 -24.56 -14.60
N GLN A 732 19.26 -24.83 -13.36
CA GLN A 732 18.36 -25.33 -12.32
C GLN A 732 17.23 -24.34 -12.00
N ALA A 733 17.55 -23.06 -11.82
CA ALA A 733 16.57 -22.01 -11.58
C ALA A 733 15.51 -21.98 -12.68
N LYS A 734 15.94 -22.00 -13.95
CA LYS A 734 15.05 -22.10 -15.11
C LYS A 734 14.14 -23.33 -15.01
N THR A 735 14.66 -24.51 -14.71
CA THR A 735 13.84 -25.72 -14.61
C THR A 735 12.80 -25.64 -13.50
N TYR A 736 13.13 -25.06 -12.35
CA TYR A 736 12.17 -24.85 -11.26
C TYR A 736 11.04 -23.91 -11.67
N PHE A 737 11.36 -22.77 -12.30
CA PHE A 737 10.37 -21.82 -12.78
C PHE A 737 9.50 -22.39 -13.91
N GLU A 738 10.06 -23.15 -14.86
CA GLU A 738 9.30 -23.83 -15.92
C GLU A 738 8.35 -24.89 -15.33
N ASN A 739 8.81 -25.67 -14.34
CA ASN A 739 7.97 -26.65 -13.63
C ASN A 739 6.83 -25.99 -12.86
N TYR A 740 7.11 -24.85 -12.22
CA TYR A 740 6.11 -24.05 -11.53
C TYR A 740 5.03 -23.54 -12.51
N LEU A 741 5.43 -22.95 -13.64
CA LEU A 741 4.52 -22.48 -14.69
C LEU A 741 3.64 -23.62 -15.24
N ASN A 742 4.24 -24.79 -15.48
CA ASN A 742 3.52 -25.97 -15.98
C ASN A 742 2.45 -26.47 -14.99
N ARG A 743 2.73 -26.44 -13.69
CA ARG A 743 1.76 -26.83 -12.65
C ARG A 743 0.60 -25.85 -12.54
N ILE A 744 0.88 -24.56 -12.65
CA ILE A 744 -0.17 -23.53 -12.59
C ILE A 744 -1.09 -23.64 -13.81
N THR A 745 -0.52 -23.69 -15.01
CA THR A 745 -1.27 -23.75 -16.28
C THR A 745 -2.15 -24.99 -16.42
N THR A 746 -1.80 -26.10 -15.75
CA THR A 746 -2.57 -27.35 -15.74
C THR A 746 -3.62 -27.43 -14.63
N SER A 747 -3.60 -26.52 -13.65
CA SER A 747 -4.59 -26.50 -12.56
C SER A 747 -5.98 -26.06 -13.04
N LYS A 748 -7.04 -26.73 -12.57
CA LYS A 748 -8.43 -26.38 -12.93
C LYS A 748 -8.84 -24.96 -12.48
N GLN A 749 -8.20 -24.43 -11.45
CA GLN A 749 -8.40 -23.06 -10.97
C GLN A 749 -7.88 -22.01 -11.97
N TYR A 750 -6.75 -22.28 -12.64
CA TYR A 750 -6.18 -21.40 -13.67
C TYR A 750 -7.08 -21.27 -14.91
N GLN A 751 -7.78 -22.35 -15.29
CA GLN A 751 -8.64 -22.37 -16.48
C GLN A 751 -9.97 -21.61 -16.30
N GLN A 752 -10.46 -21.44 -15.06
CA GLN A 752 -11.71 -20.73 -14.78
C GLN A 752 -11.56 -19.21 -14.63
N GLN A 753 -10.34 -18.71 -14.36
CA GLN A 753 -10.09 -17.29 -14.04
C GLN A 753 -9.36 -16.50 -15.15
N MET A 754 -9.25 -17.07 -16.35
CA MET A 754 -8.58 -16.49 -17.53
C MET A 754 -9.21 -15.20 -18.09
N SER A 755 -10.22 -14.61 -17.43
CA SER A 755 -10.95 -13.48 -17.99
C SER A 755 -10.40 -12.10 -17.66
N ASN A 756 -9.35 -11.95 -16.83
CA ASN A 756 -8.43 -10.80 -16.71
C ASN A 756 -7.70 -10.87 -15.35
N ARG A 757 -6.39 -11.14 -15.30
CA ARG A 757 -5.38 -10.65 -14.30
C ARG A 757 -4.18 -11.59 -14.15
N THR A 758 -3.06 -10.98 -13.77
CA THR A 758 -1.82 -11.57 -13.25
C THR A 758 -2.13 -12.47 -12.05
N PHE A 759 -1.91 -13.79 -12.17
CA PHE A 759 -1.92 -14.67 -11.01
C PHE A 759 -0.59 -14.49 -10.25
N THR A 760 -0.68 -14.26 -8.95
CA THR A 760 0.46 -14.12 -8.05
C THR A 760 0.32 -15.22 -7.00
N ILE A 761 1.35 -16.06 -6.81
CA ILE A 761 1.45 -16.95 -5.64
C ILE A 761 2.80 -16.62 -4.99
N GLY A 762 2.79 -16.28 -3.71
CA GLY A 762 3.96 -15.71 -3.04
C GLY A 762 4.30 -14.28 -3.49
N PHE A 763 5.59 -13.92 -3.46
CA PHE A 763 6.08 -12.57 -3.84
C PHE A 763 6.17 -12.31 -5.34
N THR A 764 5.83 -13.27 -6.18
CA THR A 764 6.11 -13.22 -7.62
C THR A 764 4.88 -13.43 -8.47
N SER A 765 4.67 -12.50 -9.41
CA SER A 765 3.65 -12.68 -10.44
C SER A 765 4.11 -13.66 -11.51
N LEU A 766 3.16 -14.20 -12.28
CA LEU A 766 3.48 -14.98 -13.49
C LEU A 766 4.39 -14.23 -14.47
N ILE A 767 4.22 -12.90 -14.59
CA ILE A 767 5.06 -12.05 -15.45
C ILE A 767 6.50 -12.05 -14.95
N ASP A 768 6.70 -12.00 -13.64
CA ASP A 768 8.03 -12.07 -13.04
C ASP A 768 8.68 -13.42 -13.33
N VAL A 769 7.93 -14.52 -13.20
CA VAL A 769 8.45 -15.88 -13.46
C VAL A 769 8.93 -16.03 -14.89
N GLU A 770 8.17 -15.54 -15.88
CA GLU A 770 8.61 -15.52 -17.28
C GLU A 770 9.85 -14.65 -17.49
N SER A 771 9.95 -13.56 -16.76
CA SER A 771 11.10 -12.65 -16.80
C SER A 771 12.34 -13.31 -16.18
N TYR A 772 12.20 -14.02 -15.05
CA TYR A 772 13.26 -14.80 -14.43
C TYR A 772 13.76 -15.93 -15.33
N ILE A 773 12.85 -16.64 -16.01
CA ILE A 773 13.22 -17.68 -17.00
C ILE A 773 14.06 -17.06 -18.12
N ARG A 774 13.68 -15.88 -18.63
CA ARG A 774 14.44 -15.15 -19.66
C ARG A 774 15.81 -14.73 -19.15
N ILE A 775 15.89 -14.14 -17.95
CA ILE A 775 17.16 -13.70 -17.34
C ILE A 775 18.10 -14.89 -17.12
N ALA A 776 17.60 -16.00 -16.56
CA ALA A 776 18.39 -17.21 -16.34
C ALA A 776 18.97 -17.78 -17.64
N LYS A 777 18.17 -17.80 -18.72
CA LYS A 777 18.64 -18.21 -20.07
C LYS A 777 19.73 -17.28 -20.59
N THR A 778 19.48 -15.97 -20.57
CA THR A 778 20.42 -14.97 -21.09
C THR A 778 21.74 -14.98 -20.32
N ASN A 779 21.68 -14.92 -18.98
CA ASN A 779 22.87 -14.91 -18.14
C ASN A 779 23.66 -16.21 -18.27
N GLY A 780 22.98 -17.36 -18.34
CA GLY A 780 23.64 -18.65 -18.59
C GLY A 780 24.38 -18.70 -19.93
N ILE A 781 23.88 -18.06 -20.99
CA ILE A 781 24.57 -17.95 -22.29
C ILE A 781 25.78 -17.01 -22.18
N VAL A 782 25.61 -15.85 -21.55
CA VAL A 782 26.71 -14.88 -21.36
C VAL A 782 27.86 -15.50 -20.59
N LEU A 783 27.57 -16.23 -19.50
CA LEU A 783 28.60 -16.93 -18.73
C LEU A 783 29.31 -18.02 -19.53
N LYS A 784 28.60 -18.76 -20.39
CA LYS A 784 29.23 -19.74 -21.30
C LYS A 784 30.21 -19.09 -22.28
N LEU A 785 29.88 -17.89 -22.78
CA LEU A 785 30.78 -17.11 -23.64
C LEU A 785 32.02 -16.62 -22.88
N LEU A 786 31.85 -16.16 -21.64
CA LEU A 786 33.00 -15.77 -20.81
C LEU A 786 33.90 -16.96 -20.50
N LEU A 787 33.31 -18.11 -20.17
CA LEU A 787 34.02 -19.37 -19.91
C LEU A 787 34.82 -19.84 -21.14
N SER A 788 34.32 -19.61 -22.35
CA SER A 788 35.03 -19.94 -23.60
C SER A 788 36.13 -18.94 -23.97
N GLY A 789 36.36 -17.91 -23.17
CA GLY A 789 37.38 -16.89 -23.40
C GLY A 789 36.95 -15.78 -24.36
N HIS A 790 35.66 -15.66 -24.68
CA HIS A 790 35.15 -14.62 -25.57
C HIS A 790 35.26 -13.24 -24.91
N LYS A 791 35.90 -12.27 -25.60
CA LYS A 791 36.07 -10.87 -25.15
C LYS A 791 36.68 -10.76 -23.72
N PRO A 792 37.97 -11.08 -23.53
CA PRO A 792 38.60 -11.15 -22.20
C PRO A 792 38.68 -9.81 -21.46
N ASP A 793 38.85 -8.69 -22.17
CA ASP A 793 39.05 -7.37 -21.57
C ASP A 793 37.75 -6.58 -21.30
N VAL A 794 36.61 -7.19 -21.62
CA VAL A 794 35.32 -6.51 -21.56
C VAL A 794 34.79 -6.48 -20.13
N LYS A 795 34.50 -5.26 -19.66
CA LYS A 795 33.88 -5.03 -18.35
C LYS A 795 32.37 -5.22 -18.43
N ILE A 796 31.84 -6.02 -17.52
CA ILE A 796 30.42 -6.38 -17.51
C ILE A 796 29.60 -5.29 -16.82
N ASP A 797 28.45 -5.00 -17.40
CA ASP A 797 27.43 -4.18 -16.78
C ASP A 797 26.18 -5.00 -16.41
N PHE A 798 25.47 -4.50 -15.40
CA PHE A 798 24.23 -5.10 -14.89
C PHE A 798 23.04 -4.29 -15.38
N ASP A 799 22.17 -4.90 -16.17
CA ASP A 799 20.96 -4.25 -16.67
C ASP A 799 19.71 -4.82 -16.01
N PHE A 800 19.06 -3.99 -15.19
CA PHE A 800 17.81 -4.29 -14.47
C PHE A 800 16.54 -3.93 -15.27
N SER A 801 16.67 -3.60 -16.56
CA SER A 801 15.51 -3.24 -17.41
C SER A 801 14.47 -4.35 -17.56
N LEU A 802 14.89 -5.62 -17.52
CA LEU A 802 13.99 -6.77 -17.62
C LEU A 802 13.28 -7.10 -16.30
N HIS A 803 13.95 -6.88 -15.16
CA HIS A 803 13.40 -7.10 -13.82
C HIS A 803 14.25 -6.38 -12.77
N ALA A 804 13.61 -5.80 -11.74
CA ALA A 804 14.30 -5.07 -10.67
C ALA A 804 15.18 -5.96 -9.78
N HIS A 805 14.73 -7.18 -9.45
CA HIS A 805 15.46 -8.09 -8.55
C HIS A 805 16.72 -8.75 -9.14
N TYR A 806 16.75 -9.08 -10.44
CA TYR A 806 17.87 -9.79 -11.06
C TYR A 806 18.27 -9.11 -12.37
N PRO A 807 19.55 -8.74 -12.55
CA PRO A 807 19.99 -8.08 -13.77
C PRO A 807 20.29 -9.09 -14.88
N THR A 808 20.20 -8.63 -16.12
CA THR A 808 20.89 -9.27 -17.23
C THR A 808 22.33 -8.80 -17.36
N LEU A 809 23.22 -9.73 -17.70
CA LEU A 809 24.64 -9.46 -17.92
C LEU A 809 24.84 -8.91 -19.34
N LYS A 810 25.46 -7.72 -19.46
CA LYS A 810 25.83 -7.13 -20.75
C LYS A 810 27.35 -7.15 -20.96
N LEU A 811 27.77 -7.75 -22.08
CA LEU A 811 29.15 -7.77 -22.59
C LEU A 811 29.45 -6.51 -23.39
#